data_AF-A0A099NXD9-F1
#
_entry.id   AF-A0A099NXD9-F1
#
_cell.length_a   1.000
_cell.length_b   1.000
_cell.length_c   1.000
_cell.angle_alpha   90.00
_cell.angle_beta   90.00
_cell.angle_gamma   90.00
#
_symmetry.space_group_name_H-M   'P 1'
#
loop_
_entity.id
_entity.type
_entity.pdbx_description
1 polymer ?
#
loop_
_entity_poly.entity_id
_entity_poly.type
_entity_poly.pdbx_seq_one_letter_code
_entity_poly.pdbx_strand_id
1 'polypeptide(L)'
;MSKIMQEAAEQQQQGRGNANNKFVIENSHVVDLIASDSRRNDKPISGRVSLDIKTKRKTNSITKQRISDLFLYFPNTLYDLRLSLSVELPNELNDAAFEIFKKRVSMEREKERISYIHQATFTRVDLTKIKEKNNRIPKYELELEINTNALLRSMDNVMDDPLYYVDLLYVAIWAFSNNPRKEIDSERYYKSNGDGHLFSFSDNKDEDIILSLVIPCYNETQRLKVMLLEAIEYLTTQTENTDLQKKFEIIIVDDGSSDGTAEYALSLGDELDLSLHQLKVVQLAKNRGKGGAVTHGIKYASGSYVIFADADGASRFSDISKLFKAMKRVDGNEPNKIPAVAIGSRAHMVNTDAVVKRAFIRNVLMYGFHTLVYVFGIRDIKDTQCGFKLFNKAATDLIFPHMHTEGWIFDLEVLMLAKRQNIHIDEVPISWHEVDGSKMELARDSVKMAIDLVVIRMAYILVLHQLRQLFGSSKYVSMVNSVGLFYQLRPVYLRGAMGLTKPKYNISNGIRQVEPYFENISTTVKSRWLNRTVLDILATEFRSFDASEYRRRMRNNEITVIHRLKLTKKERKSRRESGILDDTVRIGFPEIMNYQLKDNDIIERIEHIHERSVIDIRLEDIEVIHEDNELLVVNKPSGIPIHPVQNYFYNSFVRILEIEGWPGKASDNVILRPCHRLDKLTSGVCIFAKSAKSARQIQMQIQDRNVEKVYLARVCGRFPEDEEGIECLDDVVVVDTKKGMKDGIMRKPAKTLFKFVKYNKELNQSIVMCFPKTGRTHQIRIHLRNLKHPIVNDPLYGPNGLMKLEHGFDPNKVSEEYFNKIKSIADTNRQSSETDVRCDTCDSKLYTPLVKENMVMYLHAFKYRLGEVDGWVYQTSWPKWSEI
;
A
#
# COMPACT_ATOMS: atom_id res chain seq x y z
N MET A 1 -24.88 37.83 70.18
CA MET A 1 -24.07 36.59 70.09
C MET A 1 -24.05 35.91 68.72
N SER A 2 -25.02 35.88 67.79
CA SER A 2 -26.31 36.60 67.57
C SER A 2 -26.22 38.13 67.42
N LYS A 3 -25.01 38.66 67.24
CA LYS A 3 -24.63 40.00 66.77
C LYS A 3 -23.10 40.01 66.68
N ILE A 4 -22.55 40.69 65.67
CA ILE A 4 -21.13 40.65 65.25
C ILE A 4 -20.69 39.25 64.72
N MET A 5 -20.51 38.96 63.43
CA MET A 5 -21.24 39.35 62.20
C MET A 5 -21.39 40.84 61.84
N GLN A 6 -20.43 41.70 62.18
CA GLN A 6 -20.55 43.13 61.85
C GLN A 6 -19.25 43.93 61.80
N GLU A 7 -18.14 43.46 62.40
CA GLU A 7 -16.86 44.20 62.42
C GLU A 7 -15.70 43.42 61.77
N ALA A 8 -15.79 42.08 61.68
CA ALA A 8 -14.83 41.24 60.94
C ALA A 8 -14.94 41.36 59.40
N ALA A 9 -15.73 42.32 58.91
CA ALA A 9 -15.94 42.58 57.48
C ALA A 9 -15.15 43.80 56.97
N GLU A 10 -14.36 44.47 57.83
CA GLU A 10 -13.87 45.83 57.53
C GLU A 10 -12.39 46.07 57.84
N GLN A 11 -11.49 45.14 57.49
CA GLN A 11 -10.21 45.56 56.90
C GLN A 11 -9.50 44.47 56.08
N GLN A 12 -9.42 44.75 54.78
CA GLN A 12 -8.18 44.84 53.98
C GLN A 12 -7.18 43.68 54.08
N GLN A 13 -7.07 42.84 53.03
CA GLN A 13 -6.34 43.07 51.77
C GLN A 13 -4.83 42.77 51.88
N GLN A 14 -4.27 42.23 50.78
CA GLN A 14 -2.86 41.80 50.57
C GLN A 14 -2.50 40.43 51.21
N GLY A 15 -2.20 39.37 50.44
CA GLY A 15 -2.30 39.23 48.98
C GLY A 15 -1.94 37.84 48.43
N ARG A 16 -2.63 37.46 47.34
CA ARG A 16 -2.33 36.44 46.29
C ARG A 16 -1.17 35.43 46.52
N GLY A 17 -1.46 34.12 46.46
CA GLY A 17 -0.45 33.07 46.24
C GLY A 17 -1.07 31.67 46.06
N ASN A 18 -1.04 31.11 44.84
CA ASN A 18 -1.88 29.97 44.44
C ASN A 18 -1.37 28.57 44.87
N ALA A 19 -2.35 27.66 45.07
CA ALA A 19 -2.30 26.21 44.83
C ALA A 19 -1.36 25.29 45.65
N ASN A 20 -1.96 24.48 46.54
CA ASN A 20 -1.59 23.05 46.76
C ASN A 20 -2.65 22.30 47.60
N ASN A 21 -3.77 21.91 46.99
CA ASN A 21 -4.79 21.10 47.69
C ASN A 21 -4.47 19.60 47.63
N LYS A 22 -4.29 19.00 48.81
CA LYS A 22 -4.22 17.54 48.99
C LYS A 22 -5.59 16.91 48.84
N PHE A 23 -5.66 15.70 48.29
CA PHE A 23 -6.87 14.87 48.39
C PHE A 23 -6.98 14.25 49.79
N VAL A 24 -8.21 14.19 50.31
CA VAL A 24 -8.60 13.43 51.51
C VAL A 24 -9.53 12.30 51.05
N ILE A 25 -9.42 11.13 51.67
CA ILE A 25 -10.26 9.96 51.38
C ILE A 25 -10.89 9.49 52.69
N GLU A 26 -12.21 9.56 52.79
CA GLU A 26 -12.99 8.95 53.87
C GLU A 26 -13.50 7.56 53.44
N ASN A 27 -13.66 6.64 54.41
CA ASN A 27 -14.07 5.26 54.15
C ASN A 27 -15.29 4.87 54.98
N SER A 28 -16.35 4.42 54.30
CA SER A 28 -17.37 3.51 54.83
C SER A 28 -17.89 2.64 53.67
N HIS A 29 -18.35 1.39 53.86
CA HIS A 29 -18.78 0.71 55.08
C HIS A 29 -18.14 -0.68 55.29
N VAL A 30 -18.45 -1.25 56.45
CA VAL A 30 -18.20 -2.62 56.98
C VAL A 30 -17.84 -3.71 55.94
N VAL A 31 -16.68 -4.35 56.16
CA VAL A 31 -16.25 -5.62 55.55
C VAL A 31 -15.46 -6.40 56.61
N ASP A 32 -15.67 -7.71 56.75
CA ASP A 32 -14.88 -8.56 57.65
C ASP A 32 -13.41 -8.61 57.23
N LEU A 33 -12.51 -8.32 58.17
CA LEU A 33 -11.07 -8.17 57.94
C LEU A 33 -10.32 -9.44 58.32
N ILE A 34 -9.89 -10.20 57.31
CA ILE A 34 -8.84 -11.22 57.46
C ILE A 34 -7.59 -10.71 56.73
N ALA A 35 -6.71 -10.06 57.49
CA ALA A 35 -5.38 -9.69 57.03
C ALA A 35 -4.35 -10.75 57.47
N SER A 36 -3.65 -11.35 56.52
CA SER A 36 -2.45 -12.14 56.78
C SER A 36 -1.23 -11.37 56.27
N ASP A 37 -0.44 -10.80 57.18
CA ASP A 37 0.78 -10.08 56.82
C ASP A 37 1.76 -11.00 56.11
N SER A 38 2.29 -10.54 54.97
CA SER A 38 3.50 -11.08 54.36
C SER A 38 4.45 -9.94 54.05
N ARG A 39 5.73 -10.13 54.38
CA ARG A 39 6.80 -9.15 54.14
C ARG A 39 7.66 -9.60 52.98
N ARG A 40 8.11 -8.65 52.16
CA ARG A 40 9.17 -8.86 51.18
C ARG A 40 10.14 -7.69 51.27
N ASN A 41 11.42 -7.97 51.49
CA ASN A 41 12.48 -6.98 51.67
C ASN A 41 12.11 -5.91 52.73
N ASP A 42 11.67 -6.38 53.91
CA ASP A 42 11.23 -5.61 55.08
C ASP A 42 10.17 -4.51 54.88
N LYS A 43 9.49 -4.50 53.73
CA LYS A 43 8.31 -3.66 53.52
C LYS A 43 7.03 -4.49 53.71
N PRO A 44 6.05 -4.01 54.50
CA PRO A 44 4.75 -4.68 54.63
C PRO A 44 3.95 -4.52 53.34
N ILE A 45 3.25 -5.58 52.93
CA ILE A 45 2.42 -5.60 51.72
C ILE A 45 0.96 -5.83 52.11
N SER A 46 0.19 -4.76 52.21
CA SER A 46 -1.24 -4.82 52.56
C SER A 46 -2.09 -5.20 51.34
N GLY A 47 -2.38 -6.48 51.16
CA GLY A 47 -3.39 -6.97 50.21
C GLY A 47 -4.80 -6.89 50.80
N ARG A 48 -5.75 -6.26 50.10
CA ARG A 48 -7.17 -6.24 50.53
C ARG A 48 -7.98 -7.25 49.73
N VAL A 49 -8.34 -8.36 50.39
CA VAL A 49 -9.29 -9.37 49.89
C VAL A 49 -10.65 -9.07 50.50
N SER A 50 -11.65 -8.85 49.67
CA SER A 50 -13.05 -8.73 50.07
C SER A 50 -13.81 -9.99 49.65
N LEU A 51 -14.71 -10.49 50.50
CA LEU A 51 -15.60 -11.59 50.18
C LEU A 51 -17.04 -11.08 50.18
N ASP A 52 -17.71 -11.12 49.03
CA ASP A 52 -19.16 -10.90 48.99
C ASP A 52 -19.86 -12.15 49.52
N ILE A 53 -20.45 -12.02 50.72
CA ILE A 53 -21.11 -13.10 51.44
C ILE A 53 -22.36 -13.61 50.67
N LYS A 54 -23.02 -12.77 49.87
CA LYS A 54 -24.20 -13.16 49.08
C LYS A 54 -23.84 -13.90 47.80
N THR A 55 -22.80 -13.49 47.08
CA THR A 55 -22.40 -14.13 45.80
C THR A 55 -21.25 -15.14 45.94
N LYS A 56 -20.64 -15.25 47.13
CA LYS A 56 -19.41 -16.00 47.43
C LYS A 56 -18.20 -15.61 46.57
N ARG A 57 -18.25 -14.49 45.83
CA ARG A 57 -17.11 -13.99 45.04
C ARG A 57 -16.06 -13.37 45.96
N LYS A 58 -14.80 -13.80 45.80
CA LYS A 58 -13.63 -13.06 46.27
C LYS A 58 -13.32 -11.95 45.28
N THR A 59 -13.05 -10.75 45.78
CA THR A 59 -12.55 -9.60 45.02
C THR A 59 -11.28 -9.07 45.67
N ASN A 60 -10.18 -9.04 44.92
CA ASN A 60 -8.89 -8.53 45.38
C ASN A 60 -8.69 -7.13 44.80
N SER A 61 -8.48 -6.12 45.65
CA SER A 61 -8.11 -4.78 45.21
C SER A 61 -6.63 -4.52 45.53
N ILE A 62 -5.79 -4.35 44.50
CA ILE A 62 -4.36 -4.04 44.63
C ILE A 62 -4.12 -2.58 44.25
N THR A 63 -3.57 -1.80 45.17
CA THR A 63 -3.40 -0.34 44.99
C THR A 63 -2.17 -0.03 44.13
N LYS A 64 -2.39 0.46 42.90
CA LYS A 64 -1.37 0.99 41.95
C LYS A 64 -0.14 0.09 41.74
N GLN A 65 -0.28 -0.91 40.86
CA GLN A 65 0.84 -1.48 40.09
C GLN A 65 0.69 -1.17 38.58
N ARG A 66 1.73 -1.47 37.80
CA ARG A 66 1.68 -1.30 36.33
C ARG A 66 0.87 -2.42 35.69
N ILE A 67 0.19 -2.12 34.59
CA ILE A 67 -0.66 -3.09 33.86
C ILE A 67 0.15 -4.31 33.36
N SER A 68 1.47 -4.14 33.12
CA SER A 68 2.41 -5.24 32.85
C SER A 68 2.37 -6.35 33.90
N ASP A 69 2.21 -5.99 35.17
CA ASP A 69 2.42 -6.88 36.31
C ASP A 69 1.20 -7.81 36.51
N LEU A 70 0.04 -7.39 35.98
CA LEU A 70 -1.24 -8.12 35.98
C LEU A 70 -1.23 -9.35 35.06
N PHE A 71 -0.44 -9.33 33.97
CA PHE A 71 -0.32 -10.46 33.04
C PHE A 71 0.69 -11.53 33.50
N LEU A 72 1.47 -11.27 34.56
CA LEU A 72 2.56 -12.13 35.02
C LEU A 72 2.20 -13.05 36.20
N TYR A 73 0.98 -12.94 36.76
CA TYR A 73 0.53 -13.75 37.88
C TYR A 73 -0.57 -14.74 37.47
N PHE A 74 -0.32 -16.02 37.79
CA PHE A 74 -1.20 -17.19 37.62
C PHE A 74 -1.43 -17.68 36.17
N PRO A 75 -0.62 -18.63 35.70
CA PRO A 75 -1.00 -19.50 34.59
C PRO A 75 -2.34 -20.19 34.87
N ASN A 76 -3.15 -20.40 33.84
CA ASN A 76 -4.37 -21.23 33.84
C ASN A 76 -5.52 -20.78 34.78
N THR A 77 -5.57 -19.52 35.26
CA THR A 77 -6.79 -18.95 35.86
C THR A 77 -7.14 -17.59 35.26
N LEU A 78 -8.11 -17.59 34.33
CA LEU A 78 -8.54 -16.41 33.58
C LEU A 78 -9.77 -15.77 34.23
N TYR A 79 -9.69 -14.45 34.46
CA TYR A 79 -10.76 -13.62 34.97
C TYR A 79 -11.05 -12.47 33.99
N ASP A 80 -12.30 -12.08 33.84
CA ASP A 80 -12.67 -10.85 33.13
C ASP A 80 -12.14 -9.63 33.89
N LEU A 81 -11.45 -8.73 33.19
CA LEU A 81 -10.68 -7.65 33.80
C LEU A 81 -11.51 -6.36 33.77
N ARG A 82 -12.08 -6.01 34.92
CA ARG A 82 -12.94 -4.82 35.09
C ARG A 82 -12.17 -3.67 35.73
N LEU A 83 -12.03 -2.57 35.00
CA LEU A 83 -11.41 -1.32 35.44
C LEU A 83 -12.49 -0.24 35.56
N SER A 84 -12.79 0.21 36.78
CA SER A 84 -13.70 1.33 37.02
C SER A 84 -12.88 2.60 37.29
N LEU A 85 -13.15 3.66 36.54
CA LEU A 85 -12.48 4.96 36.62
C LEU A 85 -13.53 6.07 36.80
N SER A 86 -13.49 6.78 37.92
CA SER A 86 -14.24 8.03 38.08
C SER A 86 -13.52 9.15 37.33
N VAL A 87 -14.21 9.82 36.42
CA VAL A 87 -13.66 10.89 35.58
C VAL A 87 -14.41 12.20 35.85
N GLU A 88 -13.70 13.18 36.40
CA GLU A 88 -14.17 14.57 36.43
C GLU A 88 -13.87 15.19 35.06
N LEU A 89 -14.93 15.39 34.28
CA LEU A 89 -14.85 16.02 32.97
C LEU A 89 -14.87 17.55 33.11
N PRO A 90 -14.13 18.32 32.30
CA PRO A 90 -14.15 19.78 32.35
C PRO A 90 -15.56 20.32 32.05
N ASN A 91 -15.90 21.44 32.69
CA ASN A 91 -17.28 21.94 32.89
C ASN A 91 -18.14 22.23 31.64
N GLU A 92 -17.63 22.06 30.42
CA GLU A 92 -18.31 22.47 29.18
C GLU A 92 -18.49 21.33 28.16
N LEU A 93 -18.67 20.09 28.62
CA LEU A 93 -19.36 19.07 27.83
C LEU A 93 -20.87 19.41 27.73
N ASN A 94 -21.16 20.37 26.86
CA ASN A 94 -22.48 20.71 26.34
C ASN A 94 -23.31 19.45 26.09
N ASP A 95 -24.55 19.38 26.58
CA ASP A 95 -25.42 18.21 26.44
C ASP A 95 -25.61 17.77 24.97
N ALA A 96 -25.47 18.67 23.99
CA ALA A 96 -25.45 18.32 22.57
C ALA A 96 -24.29 17.37 22.18
N ALA A 97 -23.12 17.48 22.81
CA ALA A 97 -22.00 16.56 22.60
C ALA A 97 -22.29 15.17 23.22
N PHE A 98 -23.01 15.14 24.35
CA PHE A 98 -23.48 13.90 24.97
C PHE A 98 -24.60 13.22 24.14
N GLU A 99 -25.50 13.99 23.52
CA GLU A 99 -26.49 13.49 22.56
C GLU A 99 -25.86 13.02 21.24
N ILE A 100 -24.77 13.64 20.77
CA ILE A 100 -23.97 13.14 19.64
C ILE A 100 -23.31 11.80 19.99
N PHE A 101 -22.84 11.63 21.24
CA PHE A 101 -22.30 10.35 21.71
C PHE A 101 -23.39 9.28 21.76
N LYS A 102 -24.58 9.56 22.34
CA LYS A 102 -25.75 8.66 22.27
C LYS A 102 -26.09 8.26 20.84
N LYS A 103 -26.17 9.21 19.89
CA LYS A 103 -26.53 8.93 18.50
C LYS A 103 -25.55 8.02 17.75
N ARG A 104 -24.34 7.77 18.28
CA ARG A 104 -23.37 6.81 17.73
C ARG A 104 -23.44 5.43 18.39
N VAL A 105 -24.30 5.22 19.39
CA VAL A 105 -24.40 3.99 20.18
C VAL A 105 -25.87 3.52 20.23
N SER A 106 -26.20 2.48 19.48
CA SER A 106 -27.56 1.93 19.41
C SER A 106 -27.92 1.15 20.67
N MET A 107 -28.69 1.75 21.59
CA MET A 107 -29.20 1.10 22.80
C MET A 107 -30.59 1.62 23.23
N GLU A 108 -31.35 0.74 23.88
CA GLU A 108 -32.61 1.07 24.55
C GLU A 108 -32.50 0.97 26.10
N ARG A 109 -33.40 1.73 26.77
CA ARG A 109 -33.90 1.62 28.16
C ARG A 109 -33.05 2.10 29.36
N GLU A 110 -33.69 3.05 30.04
CA GLU A 110 -33.80 3.28 31.50
C GLU A 110 -32.55 3.53 32.37
N LYS A 111 -32.57 4.72 33.00
CA LYS A 111 -31.52 5.36 33.83
C LYS A 111 -30.32 5.86 33.02
N GLU A 112 -29.58 6.84 33.58
CA GLU A 112 -28.53 7.61 32.88
C GLU A 112 -27.19 6.86 32.78
N ARG A 113 -27.23 5.63 32.25
CA ARG A 113 -26.08 4.78 31.92
C ARG A 113 -26.06 4.53 30.40
N ILE A 114 -24.91 4.72 29.76
CA ILE A 114 -24.69 4.37 28.35
C ILE A 114 -23.70 3.21 28.33
N SER A 115 -24.07 2.06 27.75
CA SER A 115 -23.14 0.96 27.51
C SER A 115 -22.73 0.96 26.04
N TYR A 116 -21.49 0.55 25.77
CA TYR A 116 -20.95 0.32 24.44
C TYR A 116 -20.20 -1.02 24.44
N ILE A 117 -20.28 -1.77 23.35
CA ILE A 117 -19.61 -3.07 23.20
C ILE A 117 -18.85 -3.06 21.88
N HIS A 118 -17.52 -3.08 21.96
CA HIS A 118 -16.67 -3.08 20.78
C HIS A 118 -16.59 -4.49 20.18
N GLN A 119 -17.31 -4.74 19.08
CA GLN A 119 -17.51 -6.08 18.50
C GLN A 119 -16.20 -6.82 18.16
N ALA A 120 -15.14 -6.12 17.77
CA ALA A 120 -13.87 -6.76 17.38
C ALA A 120 -12.98 -7.17 18.57
N THR A 121 -13.29 -6.75 19.81
CA THR A 121 -12.52 -7.10 21.02
C THR A 121 -13.39 -7.55 22.19
N PHE A 122 -14.71 -7.66 21.97
CA PHE A 122 -15.75 -7.95 22.99
C PHE A 122 -15.61 -7.15 24.28
N THR A 123 -15.04 -5.95 24.19
CA THR A 123 -14.79 -5.06 25.33
C THR A 123 -16.04 -4.25 25.59
N ARG A 124 -16.57 -4.32 26.81
CA ARG A 124 -17.69 -3.50 27.25
C ARG A 124 -17.20 -2.24 27.93
N VAL A 125 -17.89 -1.14 27.66
CA VAL A 125 -17.62 0.20 28.19
C VAL A 125 -18.93 0.78 28.70
N ASP A 126 -19.12 0.92 30.00
CA ASP A 126 -20.26 1.62 30.59
C ASP A 126 -19.84 3.02 31.07
N LEU A 127 -20.63 4.04 30.72
CA LEU A 127 -20.51 5.40 31.25
C LEU A 127 -21.78 5.75 32.04
N THR A 128 -21.64 6.06 33.33
CA THR A 128 -22.77 6.39 34.23
C THR A 128 -22.65 7.84 34.72
N LYS A 129 -23.71 8.65 34.58
CA LYS A 129 -23.74 10.03 35.11
C LYS A 129 -24.16 10.02 36.58
N ILE A 130 -23.30 10.52 37.47
CA ILE A 130 -23.55 10.55 38.93
C ILE A 130 -24.06 11.93 39.33
N LYS A 131 -25.29 11.97 39.86
CA LYS A 131 -25.90 13.19 40.41
C LYS A 131 -25.63 13.31 41.92
N GLU A 132 -24.48 13.88 42.28
CA GLU A 132 -24.23 14.34 43.65
C GLU A 132 -25.21 15.47 44.00
N LYS A 133 -25.96 15.33 45.11
CA LYS A 133 -27.09 16.21 45.45
C LYS A 133 -26.73 17.69 45.67
N ASN A 134 -25.46 18.01 45.93
CA ASN A 134 -25.00 19.34 46.37
C ASN A 134 -23.82 19.90 45.56
N ASN A 135 -23.39 19.28 44.45
CA ASN A 135 -22.19 19.69 43.71
C ASN A 135 -22.52 20.27 42.33
N ARG A 136 -21.82 21.34 41.92
CA ARG A 136 -22.06 22.05 40.65
C ARG A 136 -21.42 21.39 39.41
N ILE A 137 -20.65 20.33 39.60
CA ILE A 137 -19.90 19.64 38.54
C ILE A 137 -20.46 18.23 38.35
N PRO A 138 -20.91 17.83 37.15
CA PRO A 138 -21.40 16.48 36.91
C PRO A 138 -20.24 15.48 36.85
N LYS A 139 -20.23 14.51 37.77
CA LYS A 139 -19.27 13.41 37.77
C LYS A 139 -19.74 12.27 36.86
N TYR A 140 -18.80 11.63 36.19
CA TYR A 140 -19.07 10.48 35.34
C TYR A 140 -18.18 9.31 35.76
N GLU A 141 -18.74 8.11 35.80
CA GLU A 141 -18.02 6.88 36.10
C GLU A 141 -17.95 6.00 34.86
N LEU A 142 -16.73 5.62 34.48
CA LEU A 142 -16.40 4.80 33.32
C LEU A 142 -15.98 3.40 33.79
N GLU A 143 -16.79 2.39 33.53
CA GLU A 143 -16.41 0.98 33.71
C GLU A 143 -15.94 0.40 32.37
N LEU A 144 -14.74 -0.19 32.34
CA LEU A 144 -14.19 -0.93 31.22
C LEU A 144 -14.08 -2.42 31.60
N GLU A 145 -14.76 -3.29 30.88
CA GLU A 145 -14.81 -4.73 31.14
C GLU A 145 -14.22 -5.48 29.94
N ILE A 146 -12.99 -5.99 30.13
CA ILE A 146 -12.18 -6.62 29.08
C ILE A 146 -12.27 -8.14 29.22
N ASN A 147 -12.83 -8.80 28.19
CA ASN A 147 -12.83 -10.26 28.11
C ASN A 147 -11.42 -10.76 27.75
N THR A 148 -10.67 -11.16 28.77
CA THR A 148 -9.26 -11.59 28.64
C THR A 148 -9.11 -12.86 27.80
N ASN A 149 -10.08 -13.77 27.85
CA ASN A 149 -10.14 -14.98 27.01
C ASN A 149 -10.19 -14.65 25.51
N ALA A 150 -11.05 -13.71 25.10
CA ALA A 150 -11.17 -13.30 23.71
C ALA A 150 -9.95 -12.49 23.24
N LEU A 151 -9.42 -11.62 24.10
CA LEU A 151 -8.20 -10.85 23.82
C LEU A 151 -7.00 -11.78 23.59
N LEU A 152 -6.77 -12.77 24.45
CA LEU A 152 -5.66 -13.71 24.28
C LEU A 152 -5.81 -14.55 23.02
N ARG A 153 -7.00 -15.09 22.70
CA ARG A 153 -7.24 -15.76 21.42
C ARG A 153 -6.96 -14.87 20.20
N SER A 154 -7.24 -13.57 20.29
CA SER A 154 -6.90 -12.62 19.23
C SER A 154 -5.40 -12.37 19.09
N MET A 155 -4.62 -12.57 20.17
CA MET A 155 -3.16 -12.49 20.16
C MET A 155 -2.52 -13.81 19.72
N ASP A 156 -3.06 -14.96 20.13
CA ASP A 156 -2.67 -16.30 19.66
C ASP A 156 -2.82 -16.36 18.13
N ASN A 157 -3.98 -15.96 17.59
CA ASN A 157 -4.24 -15.83 16.15
C ASN A 157 -3.27 -14.88 15.41
N VAL A 158 -2.58 -13.97 16.10
CA VAL A 158 -1.55 -13.09 15.52
C VAL A 158 -0.17 -13.73 15.58
N MET A 159 0.13 -14.55 16.60
CA MET A 159 1.39 -15.30 16.67
C MET A 159 1.40 -16.54 15.76
N ASP A 160 0.22 -17.08 15.45
CA ASP A 160 0.00 -18.12 14.43
C ASP A 160 -0.07 -17.57 12.98
N ASP A 161 -0.06 -16.24 12.76
CA ASP A 161 0.16 -15.69 11.41
C ASP A 161 1.64 -15.90 11.02
N PRO A 162 1.97 -16.71 9.99
CA PRO A 162 3.35 -16.94 9.57
C PRO A 162 4.07 -15.66 9.09
N LEU A 163 3.35 -14.54 8.90
CA LEU A 163 3.89 -13.24 8.53
C LEU A 163 4.17 -12.32 9.73
N TYR A 164 3.78 -12.68 10.96
CA TYR A 164 4.12 -11.90 12.17
C TYR A 164 5.63 -11.70 12.33
N TYR A 165 6.42 -12.76 12.06
CA TYR A 165 7.88 -12.69 12.06
C TYR A 165 8.45 -11.88 10.89
N VAL A 166 7.71 -11.76 9.78
CA VAL A 166 8.08 -10.92 8.63
C VAL A 166 7.82 -9.44 8.95
N ASP A 167 6.70 -9.12 9.59
CA ASP A 167 6.38 -7.75 10.03
C ASP A 167 7.33 -7.31 11.17
N LEU A 168 7.69 -8.19 12.12
CA LEU A 168 8.75 -7.93 13.09
C LEU A 168 10.11 -7.66 12.42
N LEU A 169 10.48 -8.46 11.42
CA LEU A 169 11.70 -8.23 10.63
C LEU A 169 11.63 -6.90 9.87
N TYR A 170 10.48 -6.54 9.30
CA TYR A 170 10.28 -5.26 8.62
C TYR A 170 10.46 -4.06 9.55
N VAL A 171 9.87 -4.12 10.75
CA VAL A 171 10.04 -3.11 11.81
C VAL A 171 11.49 -3.04 12.28
N ALA A 172 12.17 -4.17 12.45
CA ALA A 172 13.59 -4.20 12.82
C ALA A 172 14.46 -3.54 11.74
N ILE A 173 14.33 -3.94 10.47
CA ILE A 173 15.10 -3.36 9.37
C ILE A 173 14.79 -1.86 9.21
N TRP A 174 13.55 -1.39 9.40
CA TRP A 174 13.24 0.05 9.39
C TRP A 174 13.82 0.81 10.59
N ALA A 175 13.84 0.20 11.77
CA ALA A 175 14.37 0.81 13.00
C ALA A 175 15.90 0.97 12.97
N PHE A 176 16.61 -0.02 12.39
CA PHE A 176 18.06 0.04 12.16
C PHE A 176 18.44 0.72 10.84
N SER A 177 17.51 0.93 9.90
CA SER A 177 17.76 1.60 8.61
C SER A 177 18.26 3.03 8.81
N ASN A 178 19.54 3.23 8.50
CA ASN A 178 20.21 4.52 8.49
C ASN A 178 19.41 5.57 7.72
N ASN A 179 19.40 6.79 8.25
CA ASN A 179 18.73 7.94 7.67
C ASN A 179 19.66 9.15 7.85
N PRO A 180 20.29 9.63 6.77
CA PRO A 180 21.35 10.62 6.88
C PRO A 180 20.79 11.93 7.43
N ARG A 181 21.58 12.66 8.22
CA ARG A 181 21.10 13.96 8.71
C ARG A 181 20.97 14.95 7.56
N LYS A 182 20.03 15.90 7.69
CA LYS A 182 20.06 17.08 6.82
C LYS A 182 21.34 17.88 7.09
N GLU A 183 21.82 18.54 6.05
CA GLU A 183 22.85 19.57 6.20
C GLU A 183 22.35 20.72 7.07
N ILE A 184 23.28 21.37 7.76
CA ILE A 184 23.03 22.59 8.53
C ILE A 184 23.50 23.77 7.66
N ASP A 185 22.87 24.93 7.77
CA ASP A 185 23.14 26.05 6.85
C ASP A 185 24.60 26.53 6.85
N SER A 186 25.32 26.41 7.98
CA SER A 186 26.76 26.69 8.06
C SER A 186 27.61 25.80 7.14
N GLU A 187 27.12 24.61 6.81
CA GLU A 187 27.81 23.60 5.97
C GLU A 187 27.62 23.88 4.46
N ARG A 188 26.87 24.94 4.11
CA ARG A 188 26.72 25.40 2.71
C ARG A 188 27.82 26.38 2.28
N TYR A 189 28.71 26.71 3.21
CA TYR A 189 29.79 27.66 3.03
C TYR A 189 31.15 26.98 3.25
N TYR A 190 32.16 27.46 2.55
CA TYR A 190 33.55 27.05 2.70
C TYR A 190 34.45 28.26 2.94
N LYS A 191 35.63 28.02 3.52
CA LYS A 191 36.75 28.95 3.50
C LYS A 191 37.70 28.56 2.37
N SER A 192 38.33 29.54 1.75
CA SER A 192 39.47 29.35 0.86
C SER A 192 40.71 30.01 1.50
N ASN A 193 41.89 29.74 0.95
CA ASN A 193 43.14 30.34 1.41
C ASN A 193 43.15 31.87 1.18
N GLY A 194 44.01 32.61 1.89
CA GLY A 194 43.91 34.07 2.06
C GLY A 194 43.05 34.51 3.25
N ASP A 195 42.36 35.66 3.15
CA ASP A 195 41.76 36.45 4.24
C ASP A 195 40.62 35.79 5.07
N GLY A 196 40.42 34.47 4.98
CA GLY A 196 39.50 33.71 5.84
C GLY A 196 38.01 33.95 5.59
N HIS A 197 37.65 34.65 4.49
CA HIS A 197 36.28 34.88 4.07
C HIS A 197 35.49 33.58 3.85
N LEU A 198 34.20 33.63 4.17
CA LEU A 198 33.23 32.55 3.93
C LEU A 198 32.58 32.73 2.57
N PHE A 199 32.72 31.73 1.71
CA PHE A 199 32.16 31.67 0.36
C PHE A 199 31.04 30.64 0.29
N SER A 200 29.96 30.93 -0.44
CA SER A 200 28.90 29.94 -0.68
C SER A 200 29.30 28.95 -1.78
N PHE A 201 28.99 27.66 -1.58
CA PHE A 201 29.09 26.65 -2.64
C PHE A 201 28.03 26.81 -3.75
N SER A 202 26.94 27.55 -3.53
CA SER A 202 25.96 27.80 -4.60
C SER A 202 26.44 28.81 -5.62
N ASP A 203 27.22 29.80 -5.17
CA ASP A 203 27.50 31.02 -5.92
C ASP A 203 28.88 30.97 -6.62
N ASN A 204 29.73 30.03 -6.21
CA ASN A 204 31.10 29.83 -6.71
C ASN A 204 31.27 28.43 -7.31
N LYS A 205 30.38 28.08 -8.23
CA LYS A 205 30.54 26.93 -9.14
C LYS A 205 31.27 27.40 -10.39
N ASP A 206 32.42 26.80 -10.64
CA ASP A 206 33.19 27.01 -11.86
C ASP A 206 32.98 25.80 -12.78
N GLU A 207 32.37 26.03 -13.94
CA GLU A 207 32.08 25.00 -14.95
C GLU A 207 33.31 24.65 -15.80
N ASP A 208 34.39 25.44 -15.75
CA ASP A 208 35.65 25.15 -16.43
C ASP A 208 36.52 24.10 -15.71
N ILE A 209 36.13 23.65 -14.51
CA ILE A 209 36.84 22.63 -13.73
C ILE A 209 36.66 21.22 -14.35
N ILE A 210 37.77 20.55 -14.60
CA ILE A 210 37.78 19.18 -15.13
C ILE A 210 37.77 18.16 -13.99
N LEU A 211 38.51 18.39 -12.89
CA LEU A 211 38.66 17.44 -11.79
C LEU A 211 38.46 18.08 -10.41
N SER A 212 37.50 17.55 -9.64
CA SER A 212 37.38 17.84 -8.21
C SER A 212 37.97 16.71 -7.37
N LEU A 213 38.92 17.03 -6.49
CA LEU A 213 39.51 16.12 -5.51
C LEU A 213 38.83 16.30 -4.14
N VAL A 214 38.02 15.33 -3.72
CA VAL A 214 37.31 15.34 -2.42
C VAL A 214 38.11 14.55 -1.38
N ILE A 215 38.41 15.19 -0.25
CA ILE A 215 39.21 14.61 0.85
C ILE A 215 38.39 14.67 2.14
N PRO A 216 37.89 13.52 2.66
CA PRO A 216 37.26 13.46 3.98
C PRO A 216 38.34 13.49 5.08
N CYS A 217 38.23 14.43 6.02
CA CYS A 217 39.15 14.59 7.13
C CYS A 217 38.46 14.39 8.49
N TYR A 218 39.12 13.71 9.41
CA TYR A 218 38.75 13.70 10.83
C TYR A 218 39.99 13.49 11.72
N ASN A 219 40.50 14.59 12.27
CA ASN A 219 41.78 14.69 12.98
C ASN A 219 42.99 14.20 12.15
N GLU A 220 43.28 14.86 11.03
CA GLU A 220 44.30 14.45 10.05
C GLU A 220 45.50 15.41 9.95
N THR A 221 45.67 16.36 10.87
CA THR A 221 46.76 17.35 10.88
C THR A 221 48.17 16.73 10.71
N GLN A 222 48.38 15.49 11.17
CA GLN A 222 49.67 14.79 11.02
C GLN A 222 49.93 14.18 9.62
N ARG A 223 48.89 13.94 8.80
CA ARG A 223 49.00 13.22 7.52
C ARG A 223 48.69 14.09 6.30
N LEU A 224 47.74 15.01 6.46
CA LEU A 224 47.17 15.82 5.37
C LEU A 224 48.23 16.49 4.49
N LYS A 225 49.33 17.00 5.07
CA LYS A 225 50.41 17.67 4.33
C LYS A 225 51.12 16.74 3.34
N VAL A 226 51.43 15.49 3.72
CA VAL A 226 52.16 14.55 2.85
C VAL A 226 51.29 14.17 1.65
N MET A 227 50.01 13.92 1.90
CA MET A 227 49.03 13.58 0.88
C MET A 227 48.75 14.76 -0.07
N LEU A 228 48.56 15.97 0.45
CA LEU A 228 48.34 17.18 -0.37
C LEU A 228 49.56 17.54 -1.22
N LEU A 229 50.78 17.35 -0.71
CA LEU A 229 52.00 17.58 -1.51
C LEU A 229 52.05 16.66 -2.74
N GLU A 230 51.83 15.35 -2.58
CA GLU A 230 51.79 14.42 -3.74
C GLU A 230 50.63 14.75 -4.69
N ALA A 231 49.45 15.11 -4.14
CA ALA A 231 48.28 15.47 -4.93
C ALA A 231 48.54 16.72 -5.80
N ILE A 232 49.10 17.78 -5.21
CA ILE A 232 49.39 19.04 -5.91
C ILE A 232 50.54 18.85 -6.88
N GLU A 233 51.63 18.17 -6.50
CA GLU A 233 52.75 17.85 -7.40
C GLU A 233 52.25 17.10 -8.65
N TYR A 234 51.36 16.11 -8.49
CA TYR A 234 50.75 15.40 -9.61
C TYR A 234 49.89 16.32 -10.49
N LEU A 235 49.01 17.12 -9.88
CA LEU A 235 48.07 17.99 -10.58
C LEU A 235 48.72 19.21 -11.27
N THR A 236 49.93 19.62 -10.86
CA THR A 236 50.68 20.71 -11.51
C THR A 236 51.74 20.23 -12.50
N THR A 237 52.42 19.11 -12.22
CA THR A 237 53.75 18.83 -12.80
C THR A 237 53.75 17.70 -13.84
N GLN A 238 52.73 16.83 -13.86
CA GLN A 238 52.76 15.57 -14.61
C GLN A 238 51.42 15.20 -15.26
N THR A 239 51.16 15.68 -16.48
CA THR A 239 50.03 15.18 -17.28
C THR A 239 50.35 14.93 -18.77
N GLU A 240 50.14 13.69 -19.20
CA GLU A 240 49.98 13.30 -20.63
C GLU A 240 48.70 13.90 -21.26
N ASN A 241 47.91 14.65 -20.50
CA ASN A 241 46.75 15.42 -20.95
C ASN A 241 47.00 16.89 -20.56
N THR A 242 47.29 17.74 -21.54
CA THR A 242 47.57 19.19 -21.34
C THR A 242 46.42 19.94 -20.66
N ASP A 243 45.21 19.40 -20.75
CA ASP A 243 43.95 20.09 -20.41
C ASP A 243 43.74 20.28 -18.89
N LEU A 244 44.39 19.45 -18.06
CA LEU A 244 44.22 19.45 -16.60
C LEU A 244 44.99 20.56 -15.87
N GLN A 245 46.00 21.16 -16.50
CA GLN A 245 46.80 22.21 -15.85
C GLN A 245 45.91 23.42 -15.50
N LYS A 246 45.84 23.75 -14.21
CA LYS A 246 44.99 24.80 -13.61
C LYS A 246 43.47 24.60 -13.73
N LYS A 247 42.98 23.41 -14.10
CA LYS A 247 41.54 23.07 -14.22
C LYS A 247 41.10 22.04 -13.18
N PHE A 248 41.50 22.24 -11.92
CA PHE A 248 41.14 21.38 -10.79
C PHE A 248 40.74 22.18 -9.54
N GLU A 249 39.92 21.58 -8.68
CA GLU A 249 39.63 22.08 -7.33
C GLU A 249 39.90 20.98 -6.28
N ILE A 250 40.29 21.37 -5.07
CA ILE A 250 40.48 20.48 -3.93
C ILE A 250 39.46 20.84 -2.85
N ILE A 251 38.59 19.89 -2.49
CA ILE A 251 37.53 20.05 -1.48
C ILE A 251 37.88 19.21 -0.25
N ILE A 252 38.36 19.88 0.80
CA ILE A 252 38.63 19.26 2.10
C ILE A 252 37.35 19.38 2.96
N VAL A 253 36.83 18.22 3.37
CA VAL A 253 35.64 18.12 4.21
C VAL A 253 36.07 17.69 5.60
N ASP A 254 36.21 18.66 6.50
CA ASP A 254 36.46 18.41 7.92
C ASP A 254 35.17 17.93 8.60
N ASP A 255 35.14 16.67 9.02
CA ASP A 255 34.00 16.00 9.68
C ASP A 255 33.93 16.34 11.18
N GLY A 256 34.19 17.60 11.53
CA GLY A 256 34.18 18.12 12.90
C GLY A 256 35.39 17.70 13.73
N SER A 257 36.61 17.90 13.21
CA SER A 257 37.86 17.61 13.92
C SER A 257 38.07 18.48 15.16
N SER A 258 38.91 17.98 16.07
CA SER A 258 39.28 18.60 17.34
C SER A 258 40.75 19.05 17.41
N ASP A 259 41.54 18.78 16.36
CA ASP A 259 42.98 19.00 16.28
C ASP A 259 43.39 20.19 15.38
N GLY A 260 42.43 21.02 14.96
CA GLY A 260 42.67 22.14 14.04
C GLY A 260 42.87 21.75 12.58
N THR A 261 42.46 20.55 12.13
CA THR A 261 42.63 20.11 10.73
C THR A 261 42.11 21.14 9.71
N ALA A 262 41.01 21.85 9.97
CA ALA A 262 40.46 22.84 9.03
C ALA A 262 41.34 24.10 8.91
N GLU A 263 41.83 24.65 10.02
CA GLU A 263 42.76 25.78 10.06
C GLU A 263 44.11 25.39 9.44
N TYR A 264 44.59 24.18 9.73
CA TYR A 264 45.82 23.65 9.15
C TYR A 264 45.70 23.48 7.62
N ALA A 265 44.59 22.91 7.14
CA ALA A 265 44.29 22.78 5.72
C ALA A 265 44.37 24.11 4.97
N LEU A 266 43.82 25.19 5.55
CA LEU A 266 43.91 26.53 4.97
C LEU A 266 45.36 27.03 4.91
N SER A 267 46.12 26.89 6.00
CA SER A 267 47.54 27.29 6.04
C SER A 267 48.43 26.54 5.03
N LEU A 268 48.08 25.30 4.68
CA LEU A 268 48.73 24.55 3.60
C LEU A 268 48.36 25.08 2.21
N GLY A 269 47.17 25.65 2.03
CA GLY A 269 46.80 26.35 0.80
C GLY A 269 47.61 27.62 0.57
N ASP A 270 47.89 28.36 1.64
CA ASP A 270 48.78 29.53 1.62
C ASP A 270 50.26 29.13 1.43
N GLU A 271 50.73 28.04 2.07
CA GLU A 271 52.11 27.54 1.91
C GLU A 271 52.41 27.06 0.48
N LEU A 272 51.39 26.59 -0.25
CA LEU A 272 51.52 25.97 -1.57
C LEU A 272 51.06 26.87 -2.73
N ASP A 273 50.92 28.18 -2.50
CA ASP A 273 50.60 29.22 -3.51
C ASP A 273 49.39 28.88 -4.40
N LEU A 274 48.35 28.29 -3.80
CA LEU A 274 47.12 27.92 -4.51
C LEU A 274 46.26 29.16 -4.79
N SER A 275 45.64 29.24 -5.97
CA SER A 275 44.77 30.37 -6.30
C SER A 275 43.45 30.33 -5.50
N LEU A 276 42.85 31.49 -5.27
CA LEU A 276 41.58 31.59 -4.55
C LEU A 276 40.51 30.66 -5.17
N HIS A 277 39.77 29.97 -4.31
CA HIS A 277 38.81 28.90 -4.63
C HIS A 277 39.40 27.58 -5.17
N GLN A 278 40.70 27.49 -5.46
CA GLN A 278 41.35 26.22 -5.86
C GLN A 278 41.41 25.24 -4.69
N LEU A 279 41.57 25.74 -3.46
CA LEU A 279 41.35 25.00 -2.21
C LEU A 279 40.06 25.46 -1.54
N LYS A 280 39.17 24.52 -1.22
CA LYS A 280 37.87 24.75 -0.55
C LYS A 280 37.81 23.90 0.72
N VAL A 281 37.83 24.53 1.89
CA VAL A 281 37.74 23.85 3.19
C VAL A 281 36.37 24.10 3.81
N VAL A 282 35.59 23.02 4.00
CA VAL A 282 34.30 23.06 4.68
C VAL A 282 34.37 22.25 5.98
N GLN A 283 33.86 22.85 7.06
CA GLN A 283 33.80 22.22 8.39
C GLN A 283 32.35 21.86 8.72
N LEU A 284 32.12 20.57 8.96
CA LEU A 284 30.81 20.04 9.31
C LEU A 284 30.53 20.29 10.79
N ALA A 285 29.38 20.89 11.09
CA ALA A 285 29.02 21.34 12.45
C ALA A 285 28.80 20.19 13.45
N LYS A 286 28.76 18.95 12.95
CA LYS A 286 28.82 17.72 13.74
C LYS A 286 29.28 16.55 12.87
N ASN A 287 30.21 15.75 13.39
CA ASN A 287 30.66 14.50 12.79
C ASN A 287 29.51 13.63 12.25
N ARG A 288 29.63 13.21 10.99
CA ARG A 288 28.71 12.35 10.23
C ARG A 288 29.28 10.94 10.05
N GLY A 289 30.60 10.83 9.99
CA GLY A 289 31.36 9.69 9.51
C GLY A 289 31.86 9.92 8.07
N LYS A 290 32.87 9.14 7.69
CA LYS A 290 33.57 9.20 6.39
C LYS A 290 32.62 9.27 5.18
N GLY A 291 31.56 8.45 5.16
CA GLY A 291 30.60 8.45 4.06
C GLY A 291 29.75 9.71 3.98
N GLY A 292 29.44 10.32 5.13
CA GLY A 292 28.76 11.62 5.20
C GLY A 292 29.65 12.75 4.70
N ALA A 293 30.94 12.74 5.07
CA ALA A 293 31.93 13.70 4.57
C ALA A 293 32.16 13.59 3.06
N VAL A 294 32.38 12.37 2.54
CA VAL A 294 32.53 12.12 1.08
C VAL A 294 31.28 12.52 0.31
N THR A 295 30.09 12.14 0.79
CA THR A 295 28.81 12.51 0.15
C THR A 295 28.61 14.03 0.12
N HIS A 296 29.01 14.72 1.18
CA HIS A 296 28.94 16.19 1.25
C HIS A 296 29.89 16.86 0.26
N GLY A 297 31.16 16.44 0.20
CA GLY A 297 32.14 17.01 -0.74
C GLY A 297 31.76 16.75 -2.20
N ILE A 298 31.33 15.53 -2.54
CA ILE A 298 30.92 15.18 -3.91
C ILE A 298 29.64 15.92 -4.33
N LYS A 299 28.71 16.21 -3.41
CA LYS A 299 27.53 17.06 -3.69
C LYS A 299 27.92 18.46 -4.17
N TYR A 300 28.97 19.04 -3.59
CA TYR A 300 29.41 20.40 -3.89
C TYR A 300 30.57 20.49 -4.90
N ALA A 301 31.07 19.35 -5.39
CA ALA A 301 32.03 19.27 -6.49
C ALA A 301 31.45 19.83 -7.80
N SER A 302 32.21 20.74 -8.41
CA SER A 302 31.94 21.44 -9.66
C SER A 302 32.39 20.63 -10.89
N GLY A 303 33.46 19.84 -10.74
CA GLY A 303 34.22 19.27 -11.84
C GLY A 303 33.48 18.22 -12.69
N SER A 304 33.81 18.21 -13.98
CA SER A 304 33.33 17.20 -14.94
C SER A 304 33.60 15.75 -14.50
N TYR A 305 34.73 15.54 -13.81
CA TYR A 305 35.08 14.34 -13.08
C TYR A 305 35.31 14.66 -11.61
N VAL A 306 34.94 13.74 -10.73
CA VAL A 306 35.08 13.87 -9.28
C VAL A 306 35.77 12.63 -8.75
N ILE A 307 36.87 12.78 -8.01
CA ILE A 307 37.54 11.71 -7.29
C ILE A 307 37.42 11.95 -5.80
N PHE A 308 37.28 10.88 -5.01
CA PHE A 308 37.62 10.96 -3.58
C PHE A 308 38.87 10.13 -3.29
N ALA A 309 39.69 10.64 -2.37
CA ALA A 309 40.90 10.00 -1.87
C ALA A 309 40.98 10.10 -0.35
N ASP A 310 41.51 9.08 0.31
CA ASP A 310 41.69 9.09 1.76
C ASP A 310 42.84 10.01 2.20
N ALA A 311 42.63 10.76 3.29
CA ALA A 311 43.56 11.77 3.80
C ALA A 311 44.87 11.20 4.40
N ASP A 312 45.03 9.87 4.43
CA ASP A 312 46.24 9.20 4.88
C ASP A 312 47.33 9.11 3.81
N GLY A 313 47.00 9.36 2.53
CA GLY A 313 47.92 9.30 1.41
C GLY A 313 48.28 7.87 0.97
N ALA A 314 47.57 6.84 1.44
CA ALA A 314 47.94 5.44 1.19
C ALA A 314 47.88 5.03 -0.30
N SER A 315 47.06 5.70 -1.11
CA SER A 315 46.92 5.52 -2.57
C SER A 315 47.70 6.59 -3.34
N ARG A 316 48.40 6.21 -4.42
CA ARG A 316 49.22 7.15 -5.22
C ARG A 316 48.42 7.94 -6.24
N PHE A 317 48.65 9.26 -6.31
CA PHE A 317 47.98 10.17 -7.24
C PHE A 317 48.35 9.93 -8.71
N SER A 318 49.54 9.37 -8.98
CA SER A 318 49.94 8.92 -10.32
C SER A 318 48.92 7.99 -10.99
N ASP A 319 48.16 7.23 -10.20
CA ASP A 319 47.20 6.24 -10.70
C ASP A 319 45.85 6.83 -11.12
N ILE A 320 45.61 8.13 -10.88
CA ILE A 320 44.51 8.89 -11.50
C ILE A 320 44.58 8.77 -13.04
N SER A 321 45.78 8.71 -13.60
CA SER A 321 45.99 8.45 -15.04
C SER A 321 45.36 7.12 -15.52
N LYS A 322 45.39 6.07 -14.70
CA LYS A 322 44.79 4.75 -15.00
C LYS A 322 43.26 4.82 -14.93
N LEU A 323 42.73 5.54 -13.93
CA LEU A 323 41.30 5.76 -13.72
C LEU A 323 40.69 6.62 -14.86
N PHE A 324 41.38 7.66 -15.32
CA PHE A 324 40.99 8.38 -16.54
C PHE A 324 41.07 7.52 -17.80
N LYS A 325 42.10 6.66 -17.94
CA LYS A 325 42.19 5.67 -19.02
C LYS A 325 41.12 4.57 -18.93
N ALA A 326 40.37 4.46 -17.82
CA ALA A 326 39.11 3.72 -17.73
C ALA A 326 37.90 4.56 -18.15
N MET A 327 37.73 5.76 -17.59
CA MET A 327 36.64 6.68 -17.96
C MET A 327 36.55 6.94 -19.47
N LYS A 328 37.69 7.27 -20.12
CA LYS A 328 37.73 7.57 -21.56
C LYS A 328 37.32 6.37 -22.45
N ARG A 329 37.44 5.12 -21.96
CA ARG A 329 36.93 3.92 -22.65
C ARG A 329 35.41 3.80 -22.64
N VAL A 330 34.72 4.51 -21.75
CA VAL A 330 33.25 4.52 -21.61
C VAL A 330 32.65 5.79 -22.20
N ASP A 331 33.19 6.96 -21.84
CA ASP A 331 32.72 8.27 -22.29
C ASP A 331 33.03 8.58 -23.78
N GLY A 332 34.00 7.87 -24.39
CA GLY A 332 34.34 8.04 -25.81
C GLY A 332 34.90 9.43 -26.16
N ASN A 333 35.59 10.06 -25.20
CA ASN A 333 36.05 11.47 -25.20
C ASN A 333 34.96 12.55 -25.07
N GLU A 334 33.70 12.21 -24.82
CA GLU A 334 32.64 13.14 -24.42
C GLU A 334 32.31 12.93 -22.93
N PRO A 335 32.82 13.77 -22.00
CA PRO A 335 32.53 13.63 -20.57
C PRO A 335 31.03 13.61 -20.30
N ASN A 336 30.60 12.77 -19.35
CA ASN A 336 29.20 12.65 -18.90
C ASN A 336 28.23 12.03 -19.92
N LYS A 337 28.70 11.55 -21.07
CA LYS A 337 27.87 10.87 -22.08
C LYS A 337 27.22 9.59 -21.54
N ILE A 338 27.92 8.84 -20.69
CA ILE A 338 27.43 7.62 -20.05
C ILE A 338 27.85 7.65 -18.57
N PRO A 339 26.92 7.53 -17.59
CA PRO A 339 27.29 7.45 -16.18
C PRO A 339 28.29 6.31 -15.92
N ALA A 340 29.45 6.64 -15.34
CA ALA A 340 30.54 5.71 -15.11
C ALA A 340 31.24 5.92 -13.74
N VAL A 341 31.75 4.82 -13.19
CA VAL A 341 32.58 4.76 -11.98
C VAL A 341 33.84 3.94 -12.28
N ALA A 342 35.00 4.40 -11.81
CA ALA A 342 36.25 3.65 -11.86
C ALA A 342 36.81 3.51 -10.44
N ILE A 343 37.09 2.27 -10.04
CA ILE A 343 37.46 1.91 -8.67
C ILE A 343 38.93 1.50 -8.64
N GLY A 344 39.74 2.12 -7.79
CA GLY A 344 41.09 1.61 -7.54
C GLY A 344 41.03 0.28 -6.76
N SER A 345 41.85 -0.71 -7.12
CA SER A 345 41.81 -2.05 -6.52
C SER A 345 43.17 -2.55 -6.06
N ARG A 346 43.24 -2.91 -4.77
CA ARG A 346 44.39 -3.54 -4.10
C ARG A 346 44.35 -5.07 -4.16
N ALA A 347 43.31 -5.66 -4.77
CA ALA A 347 43.08 -7.12 -4.77
C ALA A 347 44.23 -7.95 -5.38
N HIS A 348 45.11 -7.32 -6.15
CA HIS A 348 46.31 -7.94 -6.73
C HIS A 348 47.52 -7.99 -5.78
N MET A 349 47.53 -7.22 -4.68
CA MET A 349 48.64 -7.14 -3.71
C MET A 349 48.55 -8.16 -2.56
N VAL A 350 47.40 -8.83 -2.43
CA VAL A 350 47.03 -9.71 -1.28
C VAL A 350 47.98 -10.91 -1.10
N ASN A 351 48.76 -11.27 -2.11
CA ASN A 351 49.70 -12.41 -2.10
C ASN A 351 51.13 -12.04 -1.63
N THR A 352 51.34 -10.93 -0.92
CA THR A 352 52.67 -10.52 -0.42
C THR A 352 52.86 -10.83 1.07
N ASP A 353 54.03 -11.40 1.42
CA ASP A 353 54.34 -11.94 2.77
C ASP A 353 54.18 -10.95 3.93
N ALA A 354 54.25 -9.64 3.66
CA ALA A 354 54.05 -8.59 4.66
C ALA A 354 52.69 -8.68 5.36
N VAL A 355 51.63 -9.06 4.62
CA VAL A 355 50.25 -9.09 5.14
C VAL A 355 50.03 -10.24 6.13
N VAL A 356 50.81 -11.32 6.03
CA VAL A 356 50.55 -12.63 6.65
C VAL A 356 50.72 -12.63 8.19
N LYS A 357 51.55 -11.73 8.75
CA LYS A 357 51.88 -11.71 10.19
C LYS A 357 51.05 -10.73 11.02
N ARG A 358 49.74 -10.99 11.24
CA ARG A 358 48.96 -10.41 12.37
C ARG A 358 47.61 -11.12 12.61
N ALA A 359 47.46 -11.68 13.82
CA ALA A 359 46.24 -12.07 14.56
C ALA A 359 45.12 -12.88 13.85
N PHE A 360 44.86 -14.10 14.35
CA PHE A 360 43.75 -15.00 13.96
C PHE A 360 42.38 -14.29 13.84
N ILE A 361 42.04 -13.44 14.81
CA ILE A 361 40.75 -12.69 14.84
C ILE A 361 40.59 -11.78 13.61
N ARG A 362 41.67 -11.15 13.12
CA ARG A 362 41.63 -10.29 11.92
C ARG A 362 41.23 -11.10 10.69
N ASN A 363 41.83 -12.29 10.52
CA ASN A 363 41.54 -13.16 9.38
C ASN A 363 40.10 -13.72 9.46
N VAL A 364 39.62 -14.11 10.64
CA VAL A 364 38.24 -14.57 10.84
C VAL A 364 37.21 -13.47 10.53
N LEU A 365 37.43 -12.24 11.03
CA LEU A 365 36.56 -11.10 10.71
C LEU A 365 36.61 -10.75 9.21
N MET A 366 37.80 -10.77 8.59
CA MET A 366 37.99 -10.50 7.17
C MET A 366 37.24 -11.51 6.28
N TYR A 367 37.42 -12.82 6.49
CA TYR A 367 36.72 -13.85 5.70
C TYR A 367 35.20 -13.85 5.98
N GLY A 368 34.78 -13.62 7.22
CA GLY A 368 33.37 -13.48 7.58
C GLY A 368 32.73 -12.28 6.88
N PHE A 369 33.40 -11.13 6.88
CA PHE A 369 32.93 -9.92 6.21
C PHE A 369 32.90 -10.08 4.68
N HIS A 370 33.95 -10.62 4.04
CA HIS A 370 33.90 -10.93 2.61
C HIS A 370 32.75 -11.89 2.25
N THR A 371 32.45 -12.87 3.10
CA THR A 371 31.29 -13.76 2.91
C THR A 371 29.98 -12.98 2.96
N LEU A 372 29.82 -12.03 3.90
CA LEU A 372 28.65 -11.15 3.95
C LEU A 372 28.57 -10.22 2.73
N VAL A 373 29.68 -9.67 2.24
CA VAL A 373 29.72 -8.87 1.01
C VAL A 373 29.29 -9.70 -0.20
N TYR A 374 29.75 -10.94 -0.31
CA TYR A 374 29.36 -11.86 -1.39
C TYR A 374 27.88 -12.29 -1.31
N VAL A 375 27.32 -12.46 -0.11
CA VAL A 375 25.91 -12.84 0.08
C VAL A 375 24.97 -11.65 -0.13
N PHE A 376 25.27 -10.49 0.46
CA PHE A 376 24.36 -9.33 0.57
C PHE A 376 24.74 -8.11 -0.29
N GLY A 377 25.94 -8.04 -0.88
CA GLY A 377 26.45 -6.86 -1.57
C GLY A 377 27.02 -7.14 -2.97
N ILE A 378 28.32 -6.82 -3.10
CA ILE A 378 29.30 -7.06 -4.18
C ILE A 378 29.61 -8.54 -4.50
N ARG A 379 29.39 -9.07 -5.72
CA ARG A 379 29.96 -10.38 -6.15
C ARG A 379 31.06 -10.29 -7.21
N ASP A 380 31.01 -9.28 -8.07
CA ASP A 380 31.86 -9.17 -9.27
C ASP A 380 32.89 -8.03 -9.21
N ILE A 381 32.95 -7.30 -8.09
CA ILE A 381 33.99 -6.31 -7.75
C ILE A 381 34.78 -6.88 -6.58
N LYS A 382 36.12 -6.94 -6.68
CA LYS A 382 36.98 -7.60 -5.68
C LYS A 382 37.31 -6.68 -4.52
N ASP A 383 37.80 -5.47 -4.79
CA ASP A 383 38.12 -4.46 -3.78
C ASP A 383 37.07 -3.34 -3.75
N THR A 384 35.94 -3.62 -3.10
CA THR A 384 34.84 -2.65 -2.97
C THR A 384 35.18 -1.49 -2.02
N GLN A 385 36.13 -1.68 -1.09
CA GLN A 385 36.40 -0.77 0.03
C GLN A 385 37.71 0.03 -0.15
N CYS A 386 38.20 0.17 -1.37
CA CYS A 386 39.32 1.06 -1.65
C CYS A 386 38.88 2.53 -1.59
N GLY A 387 39.56 3.33 -0.78
CA GLY A 387 39.31 4.77 -0.62
C GLY A 387 39.86 5.63 -1.77
N PHE A 388 39.68 5.16 -3.00
CA PHE A 388 40.18 5.80 -4.22
C PHE A 388 39.24 5.47 -5.38
N LYS A 389 38.25 6.32 -5.63
CA LYS A 389 37.20 6.11 -6.64
C LYS A 389 36.94 7.37 -7.45
N LEU A 390 36.99 7.24 -8.77
CA LEU A 390 36.71 8.30 -9.75
C LEU A 390 35.30 8.11 -10.31
N PHE A 391 34.58 9.22 -10.48
CA PHE A 391 33.23 9.30 -11.03
C PHE A 391 33.22 10.36 -12.13
N ASN A 392 32.39 10.20 -13.17
CA ASN A 392 31.97 11.35 -13.97
C ASN A 392 30.77 12.05 -13.30
N LYS A 393 30.57 13.34 -13.55
CA LYS A 393 29.52 14.15 -12.92
C LYS A 393 28.13 13.50 -13.05
N ALA A 394 27.81 12.92 -14.20
CA ALA A 394 26.58 12.17 -14.45
C ALA A 394 26.38 10.97 -13.51
N ALA A 395 27.44 10.25 -13.11
CA ALA A 395 27.35 9.24 -12.07
C ALA A 395 27.20 9.85 -10.67
N THR A 396 27.82 11.00 -10.39
CA THR A 396 27.69 11.64 -9.06
C THR A 396 26.26 12.08 -8.77
N ASP A 397 25.59 12.70 -9.75
CA ASP A 397 24.23 13.24 -9.60
C ASP A 397 23.15 12.13 -9.53
N LEU A 398 23.46 10.92 -10.01
CA LEU A 398 22.60 9.74 -9.87
C LEU A 398 22.82 8.97 -8.55
N ILE A 399 24.05 8.93 -8.03
CA ILE A 399 24.39 8.10 -6.86
C ILE A 399 24.19 8.87 -5.55
N PHE A 400 24.82 10.03 -5.39
CA PHE A 400 24.97 10.66 -4.08
C PHE A 400 23.68 11.27 -3.49
N PRO A 401 22.70 11.76 -4.29
CA PRO A 401 21.37 12.10 -3.78
C PRO A 401 20.55 10.92 -3.23
N HIS A 402 21.04 9.69 -3.34
CA HIS A 402 20.38 8.46 -2.91
C HIS A 402 21.17 7.65 -1.87
N MET A 403 22.26 8.21 -1.33
CA MET A 403 23.03 7.64 -0.23
C MET A 403 22.30 7.74 1.12
N HIS A 404 22.29 6.67 1.92
CA HIS A 404 21.69 6.65 3.26
C HIS A 404 22.71 6.49 4.39
N THR A 405 23.92 6.01 4.07
CA THR A 405 24.93 5.61 5.05
C THR A 405 26.04 6.64 5.17
N GLU A 406 26.18 7.20 6.37
CA GLU A 406 27.22 8.20 6.67
C GLU A 406 28.52 7.57 7.22
N GLY A 407 28.49 6.30 7.65
CA GLY A 407 29.63 5.57 8.23
C GLY A 407 30.49 4.76 7.25
N TRP A 408 31.40 3.93 7.80
CA TRP A 408 32.43 3.16 7.08
C TRP A 408 31.96 2.27 5.91
N ILE A 409 30.69 1.86 5.85
CA ILE A 409 30.20 0.94 4.82
C ILE A 409 29.67 1.65 3.55
N PHE A 410 29.72 2.99 3.51
CA PHE A 410 29.21 3.82 2.40
C PHE A 410 29.76 3.40 1.03
N ASP A 411 31.02 2.96 0.97
CA ASP A 411 31.68 2.45 -0.24
C ASP A 411 30.90 1.33 -0.93
N LEU A 412 30.23 0.44 -0.17
CA LEU A 412 29.38 -0.60 -0.75
C LEU A 412 28.01 -0.06 -1.17
N GLU A 413 27.46 0.94 -0.49
CA GLU A 413 26.19 1.55 -0.88
C GLU A 413 26.33 2.31 -2.22
N VAL A 414 27.42 3.07 -2.41
CA VAL A 414 27.78 3.72 -3.68
C VAL A 414 27.75 2.72 -4.84
N LEU A 415 28.37 1.55 -4.67
CA LEU A 415 28.46 0.53 -5.70
C LEU A 415 27.16 -0.27 -5.89
N MET A 416 26.37 -0.45 -4.84
CA MET A 416 25.02 -1.02 -4.91
C MET A 416 24.06 -0.09 -5.66
N LEU A 417 24.13 1.22 -5.42
CA LEU A 417 23.36 2.24 -6.12
C LEU A 417 23.75 2.33 -7.60
N ALA A 418 25.05 2.35 -7.89
CA ALA A 418 25.56 2.33 -9.26
C ALA A 418 25.02 1.12 -10.05
N LYS A 419 25.15 -0.10 -9.49
CA LYS A 419 24.61 -1.32 -10.11
C LYS A 419 23.09 -1.34 -10.22
N ARG A 420 22.36 -0.85 -9.23
CA ARG A 420 20.88 -0.75 -9.28
C ARG A 420 20.39 0.24 -10.35
N GLN A 421 21.21 1.23 -10.70
CA GLN A 421 20.95 2.20 -11.77
C GLN A 421 21.62 1.84 -13.11
N ASN A 422 22.23 0.65 -13.21
CA ASN A 422 22.94 0.16 -14.40
C ASN A 422 24.06 1.10 -14.91
N ILE A 423 24.70 1.82 -13.98
CA ILE A 423 25.88 2.66 -14.19
C ILE A 423 27.10 1.77 -14.47
N HIS A 424 27.97 2.16 -15.40
CA HIS A 424 29.15 1.37 -15.73
C HIS A 424 30.19 1.40 -14.59
N ILE A 425 30.88 0.29 -14.35
CA ILE A 425 31.90 0.17 -13.31
C ILE A 425 33.12 -0.58 -13.87
N ASP A 426 34.30 0.03 -13.82
CA ASP A 426 35.59 -0.62 -14.13
C ASP A 426 36.45 -0.73 -12.85
N GLU A 427 37.16 -1.85 -12.68
CA GLU A 427 38.02 -2.13 -11.51
C GLU A 427 39.50 -2.07 -11.92
N VAL A 428 40.19 -1.01 -11.49
CA VAL A 428 41.51 -0.59 -11.98
C VAL A 428 42.58 -0.89 -10.93
N PRO A 429 43.67 -1.62 -11.24
CA PRO A 429 44.72 -1.94 -10.27
C PRO A 429 45.57 -0.71 -9.91
N ILE A 430 45.64 -0.39 -8.61
CA ILE A 430 46.39 0.77 -8.09
C ILE A 430 47.51 0.39 -7.12
N SER A 431 48.53 1.25 -7.05
CA SER A 431 49.62 1.23 -6.09
C SER A 431 49.11 1.73 -4.74
N TRP A 432 49.24 0.89 -3.71
CA TRP A 432 48.84 1.20 -2.33
C TRP A 432 49.96 0.82 -1.35
N HIS A 433 50.05 1.53 -0.22
CA HIS A 433 51.00 1.24 0.85
C HIS A 433 50.37 1.37 2.24
N GLU A 434 50.85 0.58 3.21
CA GLU A 434 50.33 0.58 4.57
C GLU A 434 50.85 1.81 5.34
N VAL A 435 49.93 2.61 5.88
CA VAL A 435 50.22 3.82 6.67
C VAL A 435 49.85 3.53 8.13
N ASP A 436 50.81 3.66 9.04
CA ASP A 436 50.64 3.26 10.45
C ASP A 436 49.62 4.15 11.21
N GLY A 437 48.89 3.53 12.13
CA GLY A 437 47.92 4.19 13.01
C GLY A 437 46.46 4.20 12.49
N SER A 438 45.89 3.03 12.21
CA SER A 438 44.47 2.91 11.83
C SER A 438 43.53 3.45 12.93
N LYS A 439 42.48 4.18 12.51
CA LYS A 439 41.47 4.80 13.39
C LYS A 439 40.25 3.91 13.69
N MET A 440 40.26 2.66 13.23
CA MET A 440 39.13 1.72 13.40
C MET A 440 39.31 0.82 14.63
N GLU A 441 38.27 0.70 15.46
CA GLU A 441 38.19 -0.33 16.51
C GLU A 441 37.84 -1.67 15.85
N LEU A 442 38.85 -2.35 15.30
CA LEU A 442 38.75 -3.50 14.38
C LEU A 442 37.55 -4.44 14.63
N ALA A 443 37.35 -4.91 15.86
CA ALA A 443 36.25 -5.82 16.19
C ALA A 443 34.86 -5.14 16.18
N ARG A 444 34.75 -3.93 16.71
CA ARG A 444 33.49 -3.18 16.86
C ARG A 444 33.02 -2.63 15.52
N ASP A 445 33.93 -2.01 14.76
CA ASP A 445 33.60 -1.42 13.47
C ASP A 445 33.25 -2.50 12.44
N SER A 446 33.98 -3.63 12.38
CA SER A 446 33.61 -4.74 11.50
C SER A 446 32.23 -5.33 11.80
N VAL A 447 31.84 -5.45 13.09
CA VAL A 447 30.49 -5.91 13.47
C VAL A 447 29.43 -4.87 13.08
N LYS A 448 29.68 -3.58 13.30
CA LYS A 448 28.76 -2.51 12.87
C LYS A 448 28.57 -2.52 11.35
N MET A 449 29.66 -2.59 10.59
CA MET A 449 29.67 -2.65 9.12
C MET A 449 28.94 -3.88 8.58
N ALA A 450 29.04 -5.03 9.25
CA ALA A 450 28.26 -6.23 8.93
C ALA A 450 26.75 -6.02 9.13
N ILE A 451 26.34 -5.38 10.24
CA ILE A 451 24.94 -5.05 10.52
C ILE A 451 24.42 -4.03 9.49
N ASP A 452 25.14 -2.92 9.28
CA ASP A 452 24.78 -1.89 8.32
C ASP A 452 24.60 -2.51 6.91
N LEU A 453 25.51 -3.35 6.44
CA LEU A 453 25.42 -4.04 5.13
C LEU A 453 24.13 -4.87 4.99
N VAL A 454 23.79 -5.69 5.99
CA VAL A 454 22.56 -6.51 5.97
C VAL A 454 21.32 -5.62 5.99
N VAL A 455 21.30 -4.58 6.83
CA VAL A 455 20.20 -3.62 6.95
C VAL A 455 19.99 -2.84 5.65
N ILE A 456 21.06 -2.33 5.04
CA ILE A 456 21.03 -1.62 3.75
C ILE A 456 20.48 -2.55 2.66
N ARG A 457 20.99 -3.78 2.54
CA ARG A 457 20.52 -4.73 1.53
C ARG A 457 19.04 -5.08 1.72
N MET A 458 18.63 -5.38 2.94
CA MET A 458 17.23 -5.69 3.24
C MET A 458 16.31 -4.50 3.01
N ALA A 459 16.72 -3.27 3.38
CA ALA A 459 15.92 -2.06 3.11
C ALA A 459 15.74 -1.77 1.61
N TYR A 460 16.75 -2.03 0.77
CA TYR A 460 16.63 -1.94 -0.68
C TYR A 460 15.78 -3.06 -1.33
N ILE A 461 15.71 -4.23 -0.71
CA ILE A 461 14.82 -5.34 -1.12
C ILE A 461 13.37 -5.04 -0.70
N LEU A 462 13.18 -4.54 0.52
CA LEU A 462 11.89 -4.23 1.14
C LEU A 462 11.30 -2.87 0.74
N VAL A 463 11.94 -2.16 -0.21
CA VAL A 463 11.50 -0.88 -0.80
C VAL A 463 11.42 0.28 0.22
N LEU A 464 11.93 0.07 1.44
CA LEU A 464 11.80 0.96 2.60
C LEU A 464 12.31 2.38 2.33
N HIS A 465 13.43 2.52 1.61
CA HIS A 465 13.99 3.83 1.27
C HIS A 465 13.12 4.65 0.30
N GLN A 466 12.46 4.00 -0.67
CA GLN A 466 11.55 4.68 -1.60
C GLN A 466 10.25 5.10 -0.89
N LEU A 467 9.75 4.29 0.05
CA LEU A 467 8.61 4.68 0.90
C LEU A 467 8.95 5.88 1.80
N ARG A 468 10.16 5.92 2.38
CA ARG A 468 10.61 7.05 3.24
C ARG A 468 10.63 8.39 2.50
N GLN A 469 10.96 8.40 1.21
CA GLN A 469 10.93 9.61 0.38
C GLN A 469 9.51 10.16 0.16
N LEU A 470 8.49 9.29 0.12
CA LEU A 470 7.09 9.69 -0.12
C LEU A 470 6.37 10.24 1.13
N PHE A 471 6.72 9.79 2.34
CA PHE A 471 6.01 10.15 3.59
C PHE A 471 6.81 11.03 4.57
N GLY A 472 8.03 11.41 4.21
CA GLY A 472 8.81 12.41 4.94
C GLY A 472 9.41 11.95 6.27
N SER A 473 10.08 12.88 6.94
CA SER A 473 11.07 12.58 7.99
C SER A 473 10.52 12.18 9.37
N SER A 474 9.19 12.21 9.59
CA SER A 474 8.62 11.89 10.91
C SER A 474 8.61 10.39 11.15
N LYS A 475 9.45 9.88 12.07
CA LYS A 475 9.55 8.44 12.39
C LYS A 475 8.19 7.80 12.67
N TYR A 476 7.33 8.43 13.47
CA TYR A 476 6.04 7.82 13.86
C TYR A 476 5.01 7.80 12.71
N VAL A 477 4.87 8.92 11.99
CA VAL A 477 3.91 9.03 10.86
C VAL A 477 4.38 8.17 9.68
N SER A 478 5.68 8.19 9.37
CA SER A 478 6.24 7.32 8.33
C SER A 478 6.09 5.85 8.67
N MET A 479 6.21 5.42 9.94
CA MET A 479 5.99 4.02 10.33
C MET A 479 4.54 3.57 10.12
N VAL A 480 3.56 4.30 10.65
CA VAL A 480 2.13 3.95 10.52
C VAL A 480 1.70 3.96 9.05
N ASN A 481 2.12 4.98 8.28
CA ASN A 481 1.77 5.07 6.86
C ASN A 481 2.54 4.06 6.00
N SER A 482 3.80 3.74 6.30
CA SER A 482 4.55 2.73 5.55
C SER A 482 4.02 1.32 5.82
N VAL A 483 3.59 1.00 7.04
CA VAL A 483 2.90 -0.26 7.33
C VAL A 483 1.54 -0.31 6.62
N GLY A 484 0.72 0.73 6.76
CA GLY A 484 -0.58 0.81 6.06
C GLY A 484 -0.44 0.70 4.53
N LEU A 485 0.58 1.33 3.94
CA LEU A 485 0.86 1.25 2.52
C LEU A 485 1.57 -0.05 2.09
N PHE A 486 2.36 -0.69 2.97
CA PHE A 486 2.93 -2.03 2.73
C PHE A 486 1.83 -3.11 2.66
N TYR A 487 0.79 -2.99 3.49
CA TYR A 487 -0.42 -3.80 3.37
C TYR A 487 -1.15 -3.56 2.04
N GLN A 488 -1.13 -2.34 1.49
CA GLN A 488 -1.76 -2.01 0.20
C GLN A 488 -0.90 -2.41 -1.03
N LEU A 489 0.42 -2.18 -1.00
CA LEU A 489 1.36 -2.34 -2.11
C LEU A 489 1.99 -3.75 -2.23
N ARG A 490 1.49 -4.75 -1.50
CA ARG A 490 1.99 -6.13 -1.59
C ARG A 490 2.11 -6.60 -3.05
N PRO A 491 3.29 -7.12 -3.48
CA PRO A 491 3.41 -7.79 -4.77
C PRO A 491 2.38 -8.90 -4.95
N VAL A 492 1.87 -9.03 -6.18
CA VAL A 492 0.66 -9.79 -6.53
C VAL A 492 0.65 -11.24 -6.01
N TYR A 493 1.82 -11.88 -5.88
CA TYR A 493 1.95 -13.25 -5.40
C TYR A 493 1.45 -13.52 -3.98
N LEU A 494 1.43 -12.53 -3.07
CA LEU A 494 0.94 -12.73 -1.69
C LEU A 494 -0.56 -12.44 -1.50
N ARG A 495 -1.20 -11.71 -2.42
CA ARG A 495 -2.67 -11.52 -2.40
C ARG A 495 -3.45 -12.77 -2.87
N GLY A 496 -2.75 -13.80 -3.35
CA GLY A 496 -3.33 -15.13 -3.58
C GLY A 496 -3.36 -16.01 -2.33
N ALA A 497 -2.76 -15.58 -1.22
CA ALA A 497 -2.66 -16.32 0.04
C ALA A 497 -3.28 -15.58 1.23
N MET A 498 -3.17 -14.25 1.29
CA MET A 498 -3.96 -13.46 2.24
C MET A 498 -5.39 -13.25 1.73
N GLY A 499 -6.34 -13.31 2.67
CA GLY A 499 -7.76 -13.17 2.42
C GLY A 499 -8.20 -11.79 1.92
N LEU A 500 -9.47 -11.69 1.56
CA LEU A 500 -10.05 -10.49 0.97
C LEU A 500 -10.37 -9.44 2.04
N THR A 501 -9.59 -8.36 2.08
CA THR A 501 -9.85 -7.24 3.00
C THR A 501 -11.20 -6.58 2.68
N LYS A 502 -12.09 -6.56 3.68
CA LYS A 502 -13.40 -5.91 3.58
C LYS A 502 -13.23 -4.39 3.42
N PRO A 503 -13.72 -3.77 2.33
CA PRO A 503 -13.66 -2.32 2.18
C PRO A 503 -14.69 -1.63 3.10
N LYS A 504 -14.60 -0.32 3.19
CA LYS A 504 -15.64 0.48 3.84
C LYS A 504 -16.83 0.65 2.90
N TYR A 505 -18.03 0.54 3.47
CA TYR A 505 -19.29 0.73 2.75
C TYR A 505 -20.08 1.87 3.40
N ASN A 506 -20.59 2.79 2.58
CA ASN A 506 -21.56 3.78 2.98
C ASN A 506 -22.95 3.32 2.50
N ILE A 507 -23.87 3.12 3.44
CA ILE A 507 -25.21 2.58 3.19
C ILE A 507 -26.24 3.64 3.54
N SER A 508 -27.08 4.00 2.58
CA SER A 508 -28.15 5.00 2.76
C SER A 508 -29.39 4.60 1.96
N ASN A 509 -30.59 4.70 2.54
CA ASN A 509 -31.87 4.37 1.88
C ASN A 509 -31.93 2.97 1.22
N GLY A 510 -31.16 2.00 1.72
CA GLY A 510 -31.05 0.65 1.14
C GLY A 510 -30.22 0.59 -0.15
N ILE A 511 -29.36 1.58 -0.37
CA ILE A 511 -28.36 1.64 -1.45
C ILE A 511 -26.97 1.55 -0.84
N ARG A 512 -26.15 0.67 -1.42
CA ARG A 512 -24.78 0.37 -1.00
C ARG A 512 -23.77 1.09 -1.90
N GLN A 513 -22.88 1.84 -1.28
CA GLN A 513 -21.73 2.49 -1.91
C GLN A 513 -20.44 1.98 -1.29
N VAL A 514 -19.37 1.86 -2.08
CA VAL A 514 -18.02 1.53 -1.62
C VAL A 514 -17.24 2.84 -1.53
N GLU A 515 -16.46 3.06 -0.47
CA GLU A 515 -15.55 4.20 -0.45
C GLU A 515 -14.49 4.06 -1.57
N PRO A 516 -14.10 5.15 -2.26
CA PRO A 516 -13.08 5.10 -3.29
C PRO A 516 -11.77 4.50 -2.78
N TYR A 517 -11.14 3.65 -3.59
CA TYR A 517 -9.99 2.86 -3.19
C TYR A 517 -9.00 2.67 -4.35
N PHE A 518 -7.72 2.50 -4.03
CA PHE A 518 -6.70 2.18 -5.03
C PHE A 518 -6.61 0.67 -5.27
N GLU A 519 -6.54 0.26 -6.54
CA GLU A 519 -6.39 -1.14 -6.91
C GLU A 519 -5.40 -1.32 -8.07
N ASN A 520 -4.66 -2.44 -8.07
CA ASN A 520 -3.79 -2.82 -9.19
C ASN A 520 -4.59 -3.66 -10.20
N ILE A 521 -4.94 -3.06 -11.34
CA ILE A 521 -5.65 -3.74 -12.42
C ILE A 521 -4.66 -4.39 -13.40
N SER A 522 -4.35 -5.66 -13.16
CA SER A 522 -3.68 -6.52 -14.13
C SER A 522 -4.63 -6.89 -15.28
N THR A 523 -4.34 -6.48 -16.52
CA THR A 523 -5.15 -6.79 -17.72
C THR A 523 -4.33 -7.52 -18.77
N THR A 524 -4.66 -8.79 -19.03
CA THR A 524 -4.03 -9.58 -20.11
C THR A 524 -4.26 -8.94 -21.48
N VAL A 525 -3.22 -8.90 -22.29
CA VAL A 525 -3.23 -8.37 -23.65
C VAL A 525 -4.09 -9.25 -24.56
N LYS A 526 -4.85 -8.58 -25.44
CA LYS A 526 -5.78 -9.20 -26.39
C LYS A 526 -5.14 -9.26 -27.78
N SER A 527 -5.53 -10.21 -28.62
CA SER A 527 -4.97 -10.37 -29.97
C SER A 527 -5.03 -9.10 -30.84
N ARG A 528 -6.05 -8.24 -30.64
CA ARG A 528 -6.20 -6.93 -31.32
C ARG A 528 -5.34 -5.78 -30.75
N TRP A 529 -4.53 -6.06 -29.74
CA TRP A 529 -3.61 -5.11 -29.10
C TRP A 529 -2.14 -5.44 -29.41
N LEU A 530 -1.88 -6.58 -30.05
CA LEU A 530 -0.53 -6.99 -30.44
C LEU A 530 0.12 -5.97 -31.36
N ASN A 531 1.43 -5.76 -31.19
CA ASN A 531 2.28 -4.81 -31.91
C ASN A 531 1.91 -3.32 -31.72
N ARG A 532 0.86 -3.00 -30.94
CA ARG A 532 0.49 -1.63 -30.56
C ARG A 532 1.21 -1.23 -29.28
N THR A 533 1.44 0.06 -29.07
CA THR A 533 2.14 0.55 -27.86
C THR A 533 1.20 0.62 -26.66
N VAL A 534 1.77 0.54 -25.45
CA VAL A 534 1.02 0.65 -24.19
C VAL A 534 0.19 1.94 -24.15
N LEU A 535 0.79 3.07 -24.55
CA LEU A 535 0.13 4.38 -24.58
C LEU A 535 -1.05 4.44 -25.56
N ASP A 536 -0.91 3.85 -26.76
CA ASP A 536 -1.98 3.79 -27.76
C ASP A 536 -3.19 2.99 -27.24
N ILE A 537 -2.97 1.84 -26.60
CA ILE A 537 -4.07 1.06 -26.00
C ILE A 537 -4.76 1.84 -24.87
N LEU A 538 -4.01 2.51 -24.00
CA LEU A 538 -4.56 3.32 -22.91
C LEU A 538 -5.40 4.50 -23.43
N ALA A 539 -4.89 5.22 -24.43
CA ALA A 539 -5.57 6.36 -25.04
C ALA A 539 -6.78 5.96 -25.91
N THR A 540 -6.76 4.81 -26.59
CA THR A 540 -7.82 4.43 -27.56
C THR A 540 -8.89 3.49 -27.00
N GLU A 541 -8.57 2.60 -26.05
CA GLU A 541 -9.51 1.62 -25.51
C GLU A 541 -9.96 1.88 -24.07
N PHE A 542 -9.06 2.36 -23.19
CA PHE A 542 -9.41 2.62 -21.80
C PHE A 542 -10.01 4.02 -21.60
N ARG A 543 -9.41 5.06 -22.20
CA ARG A 543 -9.92 6.46 -22.23
C ARG A 543 -10.24 7.07 -20.84
N SER A 544 -9.60 6.58 -19.78
CA SER A 544 -9.77 7.07 -18.41
C SER A 544 -9.08 8.41 -18.16
N PHE A 545 -7.99 8.68 -18.89
CA PHE A 545 -7.17 9.89 -18.83
C PHE A 545 -6.72 10.30 -20.24
N ASP A 546 -6.12 11.48 -20.38
CA ASP A 546 -5.46 11.89 -21.61
C ASP A 546 -4.06 11.27 -21.80
N ALA A 547 -3.48 11.45 -23.00
CA ALA A 547 -2.19 10.87 -23.37
C ALA A 547 -0.97 11.52 -22.69
N SER A 548 -1.10 12.72 -22.13
CA SER A 548 -0.07 13.38 -21.31
C SER A 548 -0.02 12.72 -19.93
N GLU A 549 -1.18 12.55 -19.31
CA GLU A 549 -1.30 11.91 -18.01
C GLU A 549 -0.85 10.45 -18.07
N TYR A 550 -1.30 9.65 -19.05
CA TYR A 550 -0.77 8.29 -19.21
C TYR A 550 0.76 8.23 -19.35
N ARG A 551 1.40 9.19 -20.05
CA ARG A 551 2.87 9.27 -20.11
C ARG A 551 3.49 9.60 -18.75
N ARG A 552 2.90 10.49 -17.94
CA ARG A 552 3.33 10.76 -16.54
C ARG A 552 3.27 9.48 -15.70
N ARG A 553 2.16 8.77 -15.78
CA ARG A 553 1.91 7.52 -15.01
C ARG A 553 2.84 6.38 -15.44
N MET A 554 3.15 6.27 -16.73
CA MET A 554 4.16 5.35 -17.25
C MET A 554 5.58 5.70 -16.77
N ARG A 555 5.99 6.98 -16.80
CA ARG A 555 7.28 7.46 -16.24
C ARG A 555 7.43 7.11 -14.76
N ASN A 556 6.36 7.27 -13.99
CA ASN A 556 6.33 6.98 -12.55
C ASN A 556 6.27 5.47 -12.22
N ASN A 557 6.26 4.57 -13.21
CA ASN A 557 5.99 3.13 -13.05
C ASN A 557 4.64 2.79 -12.37
N GLU A 558 3.68 3.72 -12.34
CA GLU A 558 2.28 3.45 -11.96
C GLU A 558 1.58 2.53 -12.97
N ILE A 559 2.17 2.41 -14.17
CA ILE A 559 1.77 1.54 -15.28
C ILE A 559 3.02 0.75 -15.72
N THR A 560 2.87 -0.57 -15.86
CA THR A 560 3.95 -1.51 -16.23
C THR A 560 3.39 -2.67 -17.06
N VAL A 561 4.24 -3.39 -17.79
CA VAL A 561 3.85 -4.62 -18.49
C VAL A 561 4.59 -5.81 -17.88
N ILE A 562 3.86 -6.88 -17.56
CA ILE A 562 4.46 -8.17 -17.20
C ILE A 562 4.36 -9.09 -18.42
N HIS A 563 5.50 -9.48 -18.97
CA HIS A 563 5.59 -10.52 -20.01
C HIS A 563 5.76 -11.90 -19.37
N ARG A 564 4.94 -12.89 -19.74
CA ARG A 564 5.08 -14.30 -19.32
C ARG A 564 5.91 -15.10 -20.31
N LEU A 565 7.04 -15.64 -19.86
CA LEU A 565 7.96 -16.42 -20.69
C LEU A 565 7.39 -17.82 -21.00
N LYS A 566 7.40 -18.20 -22.29
CA LYS A 566 7.02 -19.55 -22.76
C LYS A 566 8.17 -20.56 -22.57
N LEU A 567 8.52 -20.82 -21.31
CA LEU A 567 9.64 -21.70 -20.95
C LEU A 567 9.30 -23.19 -21.10
N THR A 568 10.27 -23.99 -21.56
CA THR A 568 10.22 -25.46 -21.54
C THR A 568 10.44 -26.02 -20.12
N LYS A 569 10.23 -27.34 -19.95
CA LYS A 569 10.54 -28.04 -18.69
C LYS A 569 12.03 -27.93 -18.31
N LYS A 570 12.95 -27.90 -19.28
CA LYS A 570 14.41 -27.82 -19.04
C LYS A 570 14.82 -26.44 -18.54
N GLU A 571 14.34 -25.38 -19.18
CA GLU A 571 14.64 -24.00 -18.78
C GLU A 571 14.05 -23.65 -17.41
N ARG A 572 12.83 -24.11 -17.10
CA ARG A 572 12.25 -23.99 -15.76
C ARG A 572 13.10 -24.65 -14.67
N LYS A 573 13.68 -25.82 -14.95
CA LYS A 573 14.58 -26.51 -14.00
C LYS A 573 15.85 -25.66 -13.77
N SER A 574 16.51 -25.26 -14.85
CA SER A 574 17.74 -24.44 -14.80
C SER A 574 17.53 -23.08 -14.12
N ARG A 575 16.40 -22.40 -14.35
CA ARG A 575 16.05 -21.14 -13.67
C ARG A 575 15.86 -21.34 -12.17
N ARG A 576 15.14 -22.40 -11.76
CA ARG A 576 14.96 -22.76 -10.33
C ARG A 576 16.27 -23.15 -9.64
N GLU A 577 17.13 -23.90 -10.33
CA GLU A 577 18.50 -24.22 -9.89
C GLU A 577 19.37 -22.96 -9.76
N SER A 578 19.08 -21.91 -10.55
CA SER A 578 19.68 -20.59 -10.46
C SER A 578 18.97 -19.64 -9.47
N GLY A 579 18.04 -20.14 -8.66
CA GLY A 579 17.27 -19.35 -7.68
C GLY A 579 16.16 -18.46 -8.26
N ILE A 580 15.94 -18.47 -9.58
CA ILE A 580 14.91 -17.68 -10.24
C ILE A 580 13.59 -18.48 -10.26
N LEU A 581 12.68 -18.13 -9.34
CA LEU A 581 11.40 -18.80 -9.16
C LEU A 581 10.28 -18.30 -10.08
N ASP A 582 10.43 -17.11 -10.66
CA ASP A 582 9.43 -16.46 -11.50
C ASP A 582 9.66 -16.73 -13.01
N ASP A 583 8.58 -17.00 -13.73
CA ASP A 583 8.54 -17.21 -15.19
C ASP A 583 8.23 -15.88 -15.95
N THR A 584 8.27 -14.73 -15.28
CA THR A 584 7.91 -13.43 -15.87
C THR A 584 9.07 -12.43 -15.96
N VAL A 585 8.85 -11.38 -16.74
CA VAL A 585 9.71 -10.19 -16.88
C VAL A 585 8.82 -8.94 -16.76
N ARG A 586 9.22 -7.96 -15.93
CA ARG A 586 8.48 -6.69 -15.76
C ARG A 586 9.17 -5.57 -16.55
N ILE A 587 8.44 -5.01 -17.51
CA ILE A 587 8.81 -3.84 -18.31
C ILE A 587 8.23 -2.59 -17.66
N GLY A 588 9.09 -1.60 -17.41
CA GLY A 588 8.75 -0.29 -16.84
C GLY A 588 9.41 0.85 -17.61
N PHE A 589 9.45 2.05 -17.03
CA PHE A 589 10.19 3.17 -17.59
C PHE A 589 11.70 2.90 -17.58
N PRO A 590 12.47 3.22 -18.65
CA PRO A 590 12.03 3.91 -19.88
C PRO A 590 11.43 3.01 -20.98
N GLU A 591 11.73 1.70 -20.99
CA GLU A 591 11.39 0.78 -22.08
C GLU A 591 9.89 0.81 -22.47
N ILE A 592 9.00 0.85 -21.47
CA ILE A 592 7.54 0.85 -21.63
C ILE A 592 7.01 1.96 -22.55
N MET A 593 7.73 3.09 -22.67
CA MET A 593 7.32 4.25 -23.48
C MET A 593 7.16 3.88 -24.97
N ASN A 594 8.02 2.99 -25.47
CA ASN A 594 8.04 2.54 -26.86
C ASN A 594 7.68 1.06 -27.01
N TYR A 595 7.38 0.36 -25.89
CA TYR A 595 7.13 -1.07 -25.89
C TYR A 595 5.87 -1.44 -26.67
N GLN A 596 6.05 -2.31 -27.68
CA GLN A 596 4.98 -2.92 -28.45
C GLN A 596 4.52 -4.22 -27.78
N LEU A 597 3.20 -4.32 -27.52
CA LEU A 597 2.60 -5.41 -26.76
C LEU A 597 2.64 -6.75 -27.51
N LYS A 598 2.88 -7.83 -26.76
CA LYS A 598 3.13 -9.20 -27.23
C LYS A 598 2.12 -10.18 -26.65
N ASP A 599 2.15 -11.42 -27.17
CA ASP A 599 1.32 -12.50 -26.66
C ASP A 599 1.75 -12.90 -25.23
N ASN A 600 0.77 -13.11 -24.33
CA ASN A 600 0.93 -13.35 -22.88
C ASN A 600 1.44 -12.16 -22.04
N ASP A 601 1.44 -10.95 -22.60
CA ASP A 601 1.63 -9.73 -21.81
C ASP A 601 0.42 -9.46 -20.91
N ILE A 602 0.69 -8.79 -19.79
CA ILE A 602 -0.30 -8.29 -18.83
C ILE A 602 0.06 -6.83 -18.53
N ILE A 603 -0.82 -5.89 -18.89
CA ILE A 603 -0.68 -4.49 -18.50
C ILE A 603 -1.14 -4.37 -17.04
N GLU A 604 -0.24 -4.08 -16.13
CA GLU A 604 -0.55 -3.73 -14.74
C GLU A 604 -0.59 -2.22 -14.59
N ARG A 605 -1.59 -1.72 -13.86
CA ARG A 605 -1.73 -0.29 -13.57
C ARG A 605 -2.51 -0.08 -12.29
N ILE A 606 -2.04 0.85 -11.48
CA ILE A 606 -2.78 1.30 -10.29
C ILE A 606 -3.88 2.27 -10.75
N GLU A 607 -5.12 2.06 -10.33
CA GLU A 607 -6.25 2.97 -10.57
C GLU A 607 -6.96 3.33 -9.27
N HIS A 608 -7.49 4.55 -9.20
CA HIS A 608 -8.39 4.98 -8.11
C HIS A 608 -9.84 4.68 -8.51
N ILE A 609 -10.41 3.65 -7.90
CA ILE A 609 -11.67 3.03 -8.32
C ILE A 609 -12.85 3.67 -7.62
N HIS A 610 -13.85 4.00 -8.44
CA HIS A 610 -15.16 4.48 -8.03
C HIS A 610 -16.19 3.45 -8.48
N GLU A 611 -16.74 2.69 -7.54
CA GLU A 611 -17.79 1.73 -7.86
C GLU A 611 -19.16 2.40 -8.00
N ARG A 612 -19.98 1.88 -8.92
CA ARG A 612 -21.38 2.27 -9.04
C ARG A 612 -22.19 1.61 -7.94
N SER A 613 -23.16 2.34 -7.42
CA SER A 613 -24.00 1.87 -6.32
C SER A 613 -24.86 0.65 -6.73
N VAL A 614 -25.13 -0.20 -5.74
CA VAL A 614 -26.03 -1.35 -5.84
C VAL A 614 -27.13 -1.27 -4.77
N ILE A 615 -28.16 -2.11 -4.89
CA ILE A 615 -29.06 -2.34 -3.75
C ILE A 615 -28.24 -2.94 -2.61
N ASP A 616 -28.41 -2.41 -1.40
CA ASP A 616 -27.84 -3.01 -0.20
C ASP A 616 -28.60 -4.28 0.18
N ILE A 617 -27.89 -5.30 0.64
CA ILE A 617 -28.43 -6.62 0.95
C ILE A 617 -27.96 -7.07 2.32
N ARG A 618 -28.94 -7.43 3.16
CA ARG A 618 -28.70 -8.18 4.38
C ARG A 618 -28.41 -9.62 4.00
N LEU A 619 -27.50 -10.26 4.71
CA LEU A 619 -27.18 -11.66 4.43
C LEU A 619 -28.39 -12.55 4.78
N GLU A 620 -29.14 -12.20 5.83
CA GLU A 620 -30.36 -12.92 6.24
C GLU A 620 -31.42 -13.03 5.12
N ASP A 621 -31.47 -12.05 4.19
CA ASP A 621 -32.44 -12.01 3.10
C ASP A 621 -32.06 -12.92 1.90
N ILE A 622 -30.88 -13.58 1.93
CA ILE A 622 -30.38 -14.43 0.83
C ILE A 622 -30.89 -15.87 1.02
N GLU A 623 -31.95 -16.22 0.30
CA GLU A 623 -32.43 -17.61 0.20
C GLU A 623 -31.33 -18.54 -0.37
N VAL A 624 -30.76 -19.40 0.49
CA VAL A 624 -29.86 -20.49 0.10
C VAL A 624 -30.72 -21.67 -0.36
N ILE A 625 -30.60 -22.02 -1.64
CA ILE A 625 -31.37 -23.08 -2.29
C ILE A 625 -30.69 -24.44 -2.10
N HIS A 626 -29.35 -24.46 -2.09
CA HIS A 626 -28.53 -25.66 -1.90
C HIS A 626 -27.09 -25.30 -1.51
N GLU A 627 -26.48 -26.03 -0.58
CA GLU A 627 -25.03 -25.98 -0.33
C GLU A 627 -24.48 -27.41 -0.12
N ASP A 628 -23.39 -27.74 -0.82
CA ASP A 628 -22.61 -28.96 -0.59
C ASP A 628 -21.09 -28.66 -0.67
N ASN A 629 -20.22 -29.67 -0.71
CA ASN A 629 -18.77 -29.46 -0.76
C ASN A 629 -18.24 -28.90 -2.10
N GLU A 630 -18.95 -29.11 -3.22
CA GLU A 630 -18.55 -28.66 -4.56
C GLU A 630 -19.30 -27.39 -5.03
N LEU A 631 -20.49 -27.10 -4.49
CA LEU A 631 -21.45 -26.08 -4.96
C LEU A 631 -22.05 -25.20 -3.84
N LEU A 632 -22.55 -24.03 -4.26
CA LEU A 632 -23.44 -23.14 -3.51
C LEU A 632 -24.48 -22.58 -4.50
N VAL A 633 -25.77 -22.70 -4.19
CA VAL A 633 -26.87 -22.20 -5.03
C VAL A 633 -27.77 -21.31 -4.20
N VAL A 634 -28.02 -20.10 -4.68
CA VAL A 634 -28.75 -19.05 -3.95
C VAL A 634 -29.72 -18.30 -4.86
N ASN A 635 -30.74 -17.69 -4.27
CA ASN A 635 -31.59 -16.72 -4.96
C ASN A 635 -30.86 -15.37 -5.04
N LYS A 636 -30.44 -14.94 -6.24
CA LYS A 636 -29.80 -13.64 -6.41
C LYS A 636 -30.86 -12.52 -6.33
N PRO A 637 -30.69 -11.52 -5.44
CA PRO A 637 -31.55 -10.34 -5.44
C PRO A 637 -31.40 -9.50 -6.71
N SER A 638 -32.39 -8.64 -6.98
CA SER A 638 -32.32 -7.67 -8.08
C SER A 638 -31.32 -6.53 -7.75
N GLY A 639 -30.94 -5.73 -8.74
CA GLY A 639 -30.05 -4.57 -8.55
C GLY A 639 -28.55 -4.87 -8.38
N ILE A 640 -28.11 -6.13 -8.35
CA ILE A 640 -26.70 -6.52 -8.13
C ILE A 640 -26.14 -7.35 -9.31
N PRO A 641 -24.98 -7.01 -9.89
CA PRO A 641 -24.31 -7.80 -10.93
C PRO A 641 -23.57 -9.00 -10.32
N ILE A 642 -23.44 -10.12 -11.06
CA ILE A 642 -22.79 -11.33 -10.52
C ILE A 642 -21.27 -11.21 -10.44
N HIS A 643 -20.60 -10.88 -11.54
CA HIS A 643 -19.14 -10.95 -11.65
C HIS A 643 -18.45 -9.63 -11.25
N PRO A 644 -17.27 -9.69 -10.61
CA PRO A 644 -16.45 -8.52 -10.38
C PRO A 644 -15.99 -7.89 -11.70
N VAL A 645 -16.18 -6.58 -11.83
CA VAL A 645 -15.74 -5.73 -12.95
C VAL A 645 -15.33 -4.35 -12.41
N GLN A 646 -14.60 -3.54 -13.19
CA GLN A 646 -14.05 -2.23 -12.77
C GLN A 646 -15.05 -1.30 -12.05
N ASN A 647 -16.32 -1.28 -12.47
CA ASN A 647 -17.37 -0.43 -11.87
C ASN A 647 -18.19 -1.13 -10.76
N TYR A 648 -17.96 -2.42 -10.52
CA TYR A 648 -18.68 -3.29 -9.59
C TYR A 648 -17.76 -4.46 -9.20
N PHE A 649 -16.73 -4.20 -8.39
CA PHE A 649 -15.76 -5.21 -7.95
C PHE A 649 -16.22 -5.77 -6.60
N TYR A 650 -16.19 -4.96 -5.54
CA TYR A 650 -16.76 -5.26 -4.24
C TYR A 650 -18.29 -5.22 -4.24
N ASN A 651 -18.93 -4.42 -5.10
CA ASN A 651 -20.38 -4.43 -5.32
C ASN A 651 -20.85 -5.53 -6.30
N SER A 652 -20.03 -6.57 -6.56
CA SER A 652 -20.48 -7.78 -7.27
C SER A 652 -20.98 -8.84 -6.30
N PHE A 653 -22.01 -9.59 -6.68
CA PHE A 653 -22.65 -10.57 -5.79
C PHE A 653 -21.73 -11.71 -5.40
N VAL A 654 -20.81 -12.15 -6.29
CA VAL A 654 -19.70 -13.05 -5.92
C VAL A 654 -18.92 -12.45 -4.76
N ARG A 655 -18.47 -11.20 -4.90
CA ARG A 655 -17.54 -10.58 -3.95
C ARG A 655 -18.17 -10.25 -2.61
N ILE A 656 -19.47 -9.94 -2.59
CA ILE A 656 -20.26 -9.83 -1.35
C ILE A 656 -20.29 -11.18 -0.62
N LEU A 657 -20.63 -12.28 -1.32
CA LEU A 657 -20.64 -13.63 -0.72
C LEU A 657 -19.25 -14.08 -0.25
N GLU A 658 -18.19 -13.76 -0.99
CA GLU A 658 -16.80 -14.09 -0.60
C GLU A 658 -16.34 -13.32 0.66
N ILE A 659 -16.68 -12.03 0.79
CA ILE A 659 -16.20 -11.14 1.87
C ILE A 659 -17.10 -11.14 3.10
N GLU A 660 -18.40 -11.38 2.94
CA GLU A 660 -19.38 -11.25 4.01
C GLU A 660 -20.03 -12.59 4.42
N GLY A 661 -19.99 -13.60 3.56
CA GLY A 661 -20.62 -14.90 3.81
C GLY A 661 -22.07 -14.97 3.33
N TRP A 662 -22.86 -15.86 3.94
CA TRP A 662 -24.27 -16.10 3.64
C TRP A 662 -24.97 -16.75 4.86
N PRO A 663 -26.31 -16.93 4.89
CA PRO A 663 -26.99 -17.52 6.04
C PRO A 663 -26.38 -18.85 6.48
N GLY A 664 -26.03 -18.94 7.76
CA GLY A 664 -25.35 -20.09 8.36
C GLY A 664 -23.83 -20.15 8.19
N LYS A 665 -23.19 -19.22 7.45
CA LYS A 665 -21.74 -19.26 7.18
C LYS A 665 -21.06 -17.89 7.16
N ALA A 666 -19.97 -17.77 7.92
CA ALA A 666 -19.06 -16.63 7.89
C ALA A 666 -18.17 -16.62 6.62
N SER A 667 -17.38 -15.55 6.44
CA SER A 667 -16.39 -15.48 5.36
C SER A 667 -15.18 -16.39 5.65
N ASP A 668 -15.21 -17.58 5.07
CA ASP A 668 -14.13 -18.58 5.14
C ASP A 668 -13.08 -18.41 4.00
N ASN A 669 -13.00 -17.24 3.36
CA ASN A 669 -12.20 -16.98 2.14
C ASN A 669 -12.47 -17.98 0.97
N VAL A 670 -13.68 -18.58 0.91
CA VAL A 670 -14.06 -19.53 -0.15
C VAL A 670 -14.15 -18.82 -1.49
N ILE A 671 -13.27 -19.18 -2.43
CA ILE A 671 -13.29 -18.64 -3.81
C ILE A 671 -14.51 -19.19 -4.58
N LEU A 672 -15.48 -18.34 -4.90
CA LEU A 672 -16.74 -18.71 -5.55
C LEU A 672 -16.68 -18.48 -7.06
N ARG A 673 -16.93 -19.54 -7.84
CA ARG A 673 -16.89 -19.50 -9.32
C ARG A 673 -18.30 -19.56 -9.90
N PRO A 674 -18.88 -18.44 -10.38
CA PRO A 674 -20.20 -18.46 -11.00
C PRO A 674 -20.24 -19.37 -12.24
N CYS A 675 -21.20 -20.29 -12.26
CA CYS A 675 -21.37 -21.25 -13.35
C CYS A 675 -22.17 -20.68 -14.53
N HIS A 676 -22.86 -19.56 -14.34
CA HIS A 676 -23.59 -18.82 -15.38
C HIS A 676 -23.75 -17.35 -14.98
N ARG A 677 -24.35 -16.55 -15.87
CA ARG A 677 -24.66 -15.13 -15.62
C ARG A 677 -26.16 -14.84 -15.69
N LEU A 678 -26.60 -13.92 -14.84
CA LEU A 678 -27.84 -13.17 -14.90
C LEU A 678 -27.50 -11.68 -15.08
N ASP A 679 -28.41 -10.89 -15.64
CA ASP A 679 -28.25 -9.44 -15.75
C ASP A 679 -28.48 -8.74 -14.39
N LYS A 680 -27.93 -7.52 -14.19
CA LYS A 680 -27.96 -6.79 -12.89
C LYS A 680 -29.37 -6.75 -12.27
N LEU A 681 -30.38 -6.45 -13.09
CA LEU A 681 -31.78 -6.32 -12.67
C LEU A 681 -32.56 -7.65 -12.62
N THR A 682 -32.05 -8.72 -13.21
CA THR A 682 -32.69 -10.04 -13.13
C THR A 682 -32.40 -10.67 -11.77
N SER A 683 -33.41 -11.24 -11.12
CA SER A 683 -33.29 -11.96 -9.84
C SER A 683 -33.38 -13.48 -10.05
N GLY A 684 -33.22 -14.31 -9.00
CA GLY A 684 -33.45 -15.76 -9.06
C GLY A 684 -32.18 -16.63 -9.03
N VAL A 685 -32.36 -17.93 -9.34
CA VAL A 685 -31.35 -19.01 -9.22
C VAL A 685 -29.97 -18.62 -9.75
N CYS A 686 -28.97 -18.60 -8.86
CA CYS A 686 -27.57 -18.38 -9.18
C CYS A 686 -26.71 -19.53 -8.62
N ILE A 687 -25.94 -20.20 -9.50
CA ILE A 687 -25.12 -21.36 -9.14
C ILE A 687 -23.65 -20.93 -9.10
N PHE A 688 -23.01 -21.17 -7.96
CA PHE A 688 -21.58 -20.99 -7.74
C PHE A 688 -20.91 -22.34 -7.46
N ALA A 689 -19.69 -22.51 -7.95
CA ALA A 689 -18.86 -23.67 -7.68
C ALA A 689 -17.66 -23.31 -6.81
N LYS A 690 -17.42 -24.12 -5.78
CA LYS A 690 -16.33 -23.97 -4.81
C LYS A 690 -14.98 -24.43 -5.37
N SER A 691 -14.99 -25.23 -6.44
CA SER A 691 -13.78 -25.69 -7.15
C SER A 691 -13.80 -25.32 -8.64
N ALA A 692 -12.63 -25.31 -9.29
CA ALA A 692 -12.55 -25.14 -10.75
C ALA A 692 -13.06 -26.36 -11.55
N LYS A 693 -13.06 -27.54 -10.93
CA LYS A 693 -13.56 -28.80 -11.51
C LYS A 693 -15.09 -28.76 -11.61
N SER A 694 -15.78 -28.52 -10.49
CA SER A 694 -17.24 -28.41 -10.45
C SER A 694 -17.74 -27.20 -11.26
N ALA A 695 -17.00 -26.08 -11.28
CA ALA A 695 -17.31 -24.94 -12.16
C ALA A 695 -17.39 -25.36 -13.64
N ARG A 696 -16.38 -26.10 -14.12
CA ARG A 696 -16.34 -26.59 -15.51
C ARG A 696 -17.47 -27.57 -15.81
N GLN A 697 -17.79 -28.48 -14.88
CA GLN A 697 -18.85 -29.48 -15.08
C GLN A 697 -20.23 -28.81 -15.25
N ILE A 698 -20.61 -27.89 -14.36
CA ILE A 698 -21.89 -27.17 -14.48
C ILE A 698 -21.90 -26.25 -15.71
N GLN A 699 -20.78 -25.58 -16.02
CA GLN A 699 -20.67 -24.73 -17.22
C GLN A 699 -20.88 -25.52 -18.51
N MET A 700 -20.33 -26.74 -18.62
CA MET A 700 -20.57 -27.63 -19.76
C MET A 700 -22.05 -28.05 -19.84
N GLN A 701 -22.65 -28.55 -18.75
CA GLN A 701 -24.08 -28.90 -18.70
C GLN A 701 -25.01 -27.76 -19.16
N ILE A 702 -24.69 -26.51 -18.78
CA ILE A 702 -25.43 -25.30 -19.18
C ILE A 702 -25.17 -24.90 -20.64
N GLN A 703 -23.95 -25.12 -21.16
CA GLN A 703 -23.53 -24.81 -22.53
C GLN A 703 -24.12 -25.80 -23.55
N ASP A 704 -24.15 -27.08 -23.20
CA ASP A 704 -24.68 -28.18 -24.03
C ASP A 704 -26.22 -28.16 -24.13
N ARG A 705 -26.87 -27.19 -23.48
CA ARG A 705 -28.33 -26.94 -23.41
C ARG A 705 -29.15 -28.03 -22.72
N ASN A 706 -28.50 -28.97 -22.03
CA ASN A 706 -29.17 -30.01 -21.25
C ASN A 706 -29.90 -29.48 -20.00
N VAL A 707 -29.58 -28.24 -19.58
CA VAL A 707 -30.27 -27.53 -18.49
C VAL A 707 -31.47 -26.75 -19.02
N GLU A 708 -32.68 -27.21 -18.68
CA GLU A 708 -33.91 -26.45 -18.79
C GLU A 708 -33.91 -25.27 -17.81
N LYS A 709 -34.49 -24.15 -18.25
CA LYS A 709 -34.56 -22.91 -17.48
C LYS A 709 -35.96 -22.34 -17.56
N VAL A 710 -36.55 -22.05 -16.40
CA VAL A 710 -37.86 -21.44 -16.24
C VAL A 710 -37.68 -20.10 -15.55
N TYR A 711 -38.26 -19.06 -16.15
CA TYR A 711 -38.31 -17.72 -15.60
C TYR A 711 -39.76 -17.34 -15.30
N LEU A 712 -39.97 -16.45 -14.34
CA LEU A 712 -41.24 -15.74 -14.12
C LEU A 712 -41.08 -14.29 -14.57
N ALA A 713 -42.09 -13.75 -15.23
CA ALA A 713 -42.18 -12.35 -15.65
C ALA A 713 -43.57 -11.77 -15.31
N ARG A 714 -43.62 -10.50 -14.88
CA ARG A 714 -44.87 -9.73 -14.74
C ARG A 714 -44.98 -8.73 -15.88
N VAL A 715 -46.02 -8.89 -16.71
CA VAL A 715 -46.17 -8.23 -18.01
C VAL A 715 -47.45 -7.40 -18.10
N CYS A 716 -47.47 -6.45 -19.04
CA CYS A 716 -48.63 -5.60 -19.30
C CYS A 716 -49.70 -6.32 -20.13
N GLY A 717 -50.97 -6.04 -19.85
CA GLY A 717 -52.12 -6.64 -20.51
C GLY A 717 -52.45 -8.04 -20.00
N ARG A 718 -53.57 -8.59 -20.50
CA ARG A 718 -53.88 -10.02 -20.37
C ARG A 718 -53.06 -10.79 -21.41
N PHE A 719 -52.07 -11.55 -20.95
CA PHE A 719 -51.33 -12.49 -21.81
C PHE A 719 -52.27 -13.63 -22.25
N PRO A 720 -52.23 -14.12 -23.51
CA PRO A 720 -53.18 -15.15 -23.96
C PRO A 720 -53.06 -16.46 -23.17
N GLU A 721 -54.22 -17.06 -22.93
CA GLU A 721 -54.39 -18.35 -22.23
C GLU A 721 -54.40 -19.47 -23.27
N ASP A 722 -53.24 -20.10 -23.45
CA ASP A 722 -52.96 -21.16 -24.41
C ASP A 722 -52.32 -22.35 -23.68
N GLU A 723 -52.84 -23.56 -23.88
CA GLU A 723 -52.37 -24.78 -23.19
C GLU A 723 -51.00 -25.24 -23.69
N GLU A 724 -50.70 -25.13 -24.98
CA GLU A 724 -49.38 -25.45 -25.54
C GLU A 724 -48.38 -24.33 -25.20
N GLY A 725 -48.85 -23.09 -25.27
CA GLY A 725 -48.12 -21.87 -24.93
C GLY A 725 -47.56 -21.14 -26.16
N ILE A 726 -47.39 -19.83 -26.03
CA ILE A 726 -46.98 -18.97 -27.14
C ILE A 726 -45.48 -19.08 -27.37
N GLU A 727 -45.07 -19.54 -28.55
CA GLU A 727 -43.67 -19.50 -28.96
C GLU A 727 -43.33 -18.19 -29.71
N CYS A 728 -42.18 -17.61 -29.38
CA CYS A 728 -41.60 -16.48 -30.11
C CYS A 728 -40.22 -16.88 -30.64
N LEU A 729 -40.07 -16.77 -31.98
CA LEU A 729 -38.89 -17.13 -32.76
C LEU A 729 -38.09 -15.91 -33.25
N ASP A 730 -38.49 -14.71 -32.85
CA ASP A 730 -37.92 -13.45 -33.31
C ASP A 730 -36.40 -13.35 -33.08
N ASP A 731 -35.72 -12.74 -34.04
CA ASP A 731 -34.30 -12.44 -33.96
C ASP A 731 -34.01 -11.44 -32.83
N VAL A 732 -33.14 -11.79 -31.88
CA VAL A 732 -32.71 -10.86 -30.84
C VAL A 732 -31.69 -9.89 -31.43
N VAL A 733 -32.17 -8.69 -31.74
CA VAL A 733 -31.36 -7.55 -32.20
C VAL A 733 -30.72 -6.86 -31.00
N VAL A 734 -29.38 -6.86 -30.95
CA VAL A 734 -28.57 -6.16 -29.95
C VAL A 734 -27.80 -5.03 -30.64
N VAL A 735 -27.89 -3.82 -30.09
CA VAL A 735 -27.17 -2.63 -30.58
C VAL A 735 -26.02 -2.32 -29.62
N ASP A 736 -24.79 -2.47 -30.09
CA ASP A 736 -23.55 -2.06 -29.39
C ASP A 736 -23.13 -0.66 -29.86
N THR A 737 -23.51 0.37 -29.10
CA THR A 737 -23.27 1.78 -29.41
C THR A 737 -21.79 2.19 -29.35
N LYS A 738 -20.90 1.30 -28.89
CA LYS A 738 -19.44 1.53 -28.86
C LYS A 738 -18.75 1.31 -30.21
N LYS A 739 -19.48 0.79 -31.20
CA LYS A 739 -18.99 0.51 -32.56
C LYS A 739 -19.67 1.43 -33.58
N GLY A 740 -19.16 1.42 -34.82
CA GLY A 740 -19.91 1.97 -35.96
C GLY A 740 -21.15 1.12 -36.27
N MET A 741 -22.16 1.72 -36.91
CA MET A 741 -23.47 1.10 -37.15
C MET A 741 -23.38 -0.32 -37.76
N LYS A 742 -22.51 -0.52 -38.76
CA LYS A 742 -22.30 -1.80 -39.44
C LYS A 742 -21.89 -2.95 -38.50
N ASP A 743 -21.02 -2.69 -37.53
CA ASP A 743 -20.49 -3.71 -36.60
C ASP A 743 -21.22 -3.73 -35.24
N GLY A 744 -22.00 -2.67 -34.97
CA GLY A 744 -22.77 -2.47 -33.74
C GLY A 744 -24.10 -3.22 -33.71
N ILE A 745 -24.75 -3.42 -34.87
CA ILE A 745 -26.04 -4.11 -34.96
C ILE A 745 -25.80 -5.62 -35.13
N MET A 746 -26.02 -6.39 -34.07
CA MET A 746 -25.97 -7.86 -34.09
C MET A 746 -27.37 -8.45 -34.00
N ARG A 747 -27.81 -9.17 -35.04
CA ARG A 747 -28.99 -10.07 -34.93
C ARG A 747 -28.54 -11.48 -34.57
N LYS A 748 -29.32 -12.18 -33.74
CA LYS A 748 -29.03 -13.56 -33.33
C LYS A 748 -30.33 -14.35 -33.14
N PRO A 749 -30.49 -15.52 -33.79
CA PRO A 749 -31.72 -16.30 -33.67
C PRO A 749 -31.91 -16.79 -32.24
N ALA A 750 -33.16 -16.74 -31.79
CA ALA A 750 -33.58 -17.03 -30.44
C ALA A 750 -34.96 -17.73 -30.43
N LYS A 751 -35.21 -18.55 -29.41
CA LYS A 751 -36.47 -19.30 -29.25
C LYS A 751 -36.86 -19.29 -27.77
N THR A 752 -38.07 -18.81 -27.48
CA THR A 752 -38.65 -18.75 -26.14
C THR A 752 -40.11 -19.18 -26.20
N LEU A 753 -40.49 -20.19 -25.42
CA LEU A 753 -41.88 -20.55 -25.17
C LEU A 753 -42.38 -19.80 -23.93
N PHE A 754 -43.64 -19.34 -23.96
CA PHE A 754 -44.28 -18.61 -22.87
C PHE A 754 -45.60 -19.29 -22.48
N LYS A 755 -45.83 -19.49 -21.18
CA LYS A 755 -47.11 -19.99 -20.65
C LYS A 755 -47.71 -19.00 -19.67
N PHE A 756 -49.02 -18.81 -19.78
CA PHE A 756 -49.81 -18.04 -18.84
C PHE A 756 -49.75 -18.66 -17.41
N VAL A 757 -49.89 -17.81 -16.39
CA VAL A 757 -49.99 -18.26 -14.98
C VAL A 757 -51.18 -17.60 -14.28
N LYS A 758 -51.28 -16.27 -14.35
CA LYS A 758 -52.32 -15.48 -13.67
C LYS A 758 -52.55 -14.15 -14.40
N TYR A 759 -53.75 -13.60 -14.28
CA TYR A 759 -54.08 -12.23 -14.69
C TYR A 759 -54.74 -11.48 -13.53
N ASN A 760 -54.30 -10.24 -13.28
CA ASN A 760 -55.04 -9.28 -12.47
C ASN A 760 -55.70 -8.26 -13.41
N LYS A 761 -57.03 -8.12 -13.28
CA LYS A 761 -57.88 -7.27 -14.11
C LYS A 761 -57.78 -5.77 -13.76
N GLU A 762 -57.61 -5.44 -12.49
CA GLU A 762 -57.56 -4.05 -11.98
C GLU A 762 -56.27 -3.35 -12.41
N LEU A 763 -55.14 -4.06 -12.31
CA LEU A 763 -53.82 -3.62 -12.71
C LEU A 763 -53.54 -3.83 -14.22
N ASN A 764 -54.44 -4.57 -14.90
CA ASN A 764 -54.31 -5.04 -16.28
C ASN A 764 -52.93 -5.67 -16.57
N GLN A 765 -52.57 -6.68 -15.78
CA GLN A 765 -51.23 -7.30 -15.78
C GLN A 765 -51.30 -8.81 -15.62
N SER A 766 -50.37 -9.52 -16.27
CA SER A 766 -50.26 -10.99 -16.19
C SER A 766 -48.93 -11.44 -15.58
N ILE A 767 -48.95 -12.62 -14.94
CA ILE A 767 -47.77 -13.42 -14.62
C ILE A 767 -47.62 -14.49 -15.72
N VAL A 768 -46.39 -14.63 -16.23
CA VAL A 768 -46.05 -15.52 -17.35
C VAL A 768 -44.79 -16.31 -17.00
N MET A 769 -44.81 -17.63 -17.23
CA MET A 769 -43.60 -18.46 -17.23
C MET A 769 -42.91 -18.40 -18.60
N CYS A 770 -41.60 -18.20 -18.60
CA CYS A 770 -40.78 -18.11 -19.82
C CYS A 770 -39.74 -19.24 -19.85
N PHE A 771 -39.72 -20.00 -20.95
CA PHE A 771 -38.86 -21.16 -21.17
C PHE A 771 -37.88 -20.89 -22.33
N PRO A 772 -36.79 -20.13 -22.11
CA PRO A 772 -35.81 -19.82 -23.14
C PRO A 772 -35.03 -21.08 -23.59
N LYS A 773 -35.25 -21.53 -24.82
CA LYS A 773 -34.53 -22.67 -25.45
C LYS A 773 -33.20 -22.23 -26.10
N THR A 774 -32.91 -20.92 -26.06
CA THR A 774 -31.62 -20.28 -26.39
C THR A 774 -31.22 -19.31 -25.29
N GLY A 775 -29.92 -18.94 -25.21
CA GLY A 775 -29.44 -17.92 -24.27
C GLY A 775 -28.85 -16.70 -24.98
N ARG A 776 -29.68 -15.71 -25.33
CA ARG A 776 -29.22 -14.39 -25.81
C ARG A 776 -29.39 -13.31 -24.73
N THR A 777 -28.55 -12.28 -24.76
CA THR A 777 -28.67 -11.10 -23.88
C THR A 777 -30.06 -10.47 -24.02
N HIS A 778 -30.72 -10.18 -22.89
CA HIS A 778 -32.07 -9.59 -22.84
C HIS A 778 -33.19 -10.39 -23.57
N GLN A 779 -32.96 -11.64 -23.99
CA GLN A 779 -33.87 -12.41 -24.85
C GLN A 779 -35.34 -12.37 -24.41
N ILE A 780 -35.63 -12.77 -23.17
CA ILE A 780 -37.00 -12.81 -22.62
C ILE A 780 -37.67 -11.43 -22.71
N ARG A 781 -36.94 -10.37 -22.35
CA ARG A 781 -37.42 -8.98 -22.32
C ARG A 781 -37.79 -8.49 -23.72
N ILE A 782 -36.96 -8.83 -24.71
CA ILE A 782 -37.15 -8.49 -26.12
C ILE A 782 -38.32 -9.28 -26.72
N HIS A 783 -38.40 -10.59 -26.49
CA HIS A 783 -39.50 -11.43 -26.99
C HIS A 783 -40.85 -10.99 -26.40
N LEU A 784 -40.92 -10.75 -25.09
CA LEU A 784 -42.15 -10.26 -24.42
C LEU A 784 -42.61 -8.90 -24.96
N ARG A 785 -41.68 -7.97 -25.20
CA ARG A 785 -41.96 -6.68 -25.86
C ARG A 785 -42.49 -6.89 -27.29
N ASN A 786 -41.88 -7.80 -28.07
CA ASN A 786 -42.32 -8.07 -29.46
C ASN A 786 -43.71 -8.72 -29.50
N LEU A 787 -44.00 -9.63 -28.56
CA LEU A 787 -45.34 -10.17 -28.30
C LEU A 787 -46.35 -9.13 -27.74
N LYS A 788 -45.98 -7.84 -27.68
CA LYS A 788 -46.79 -6.71 -27.17
C LYS A 788 -47.14 -6.78 -25.67
N HIS A 789 -46.49 -7.69 -24.92
CA HIS A 789 -46.64 -7.87 -23.48
C HIS A 789 -45.32 -7.57 -22.74
N PRO A 790 -44.78 -6.33 -22.81
CA PRO A 790 -43.52 -6.00 -22.14
C PRO A 790 -43.63 -6.10 -20.61
N ILE A 791 -42.49 -6.35 -19.97
CA ILE A 791 -42.37 -6.39 -18.50
C ILE A 791 -42.67 -5.00 -17.93
N VAL A 792 -43.54 -4.95 -16.91
CA VAL A 792 -44.20 -3.72 -16.43
C VAL A 792 -43.22 -2.61 -16.05
N ASN A 793 -42.13 -2.97 -15.37
CA ASN A 793 -41.11 -2.05 -14.86
C ASN A 793 -39.73 -2.21 -15.53
N ASP A 794 -39.66 -2.72 -16.76
CA ASP A 794 -38.40 -2.81 -17.49
C ASP A 794 -37.93 -1.42 -17.97
N PRO A 795 -36.80 -0.88 -17.49
CA PRO A 795 -36.36 0.49 -17.81
C PRO A 795 -35.86 0.66 -19.25
N LEU A 796 -35.66 -0.44 -20.00
CA LEU A 796 -35.29 -0.39 -21.41
C LEU A 796 -36.48 -0.75 -22.31
N TYR A 797 -37.19 -1.85 -22.03
CA TYR A 797 -38.19 -2.42 -22.95
C TYR A 797 -39.63 -2.33 -22.44
N GLY A 798 -39.86 -1.76 -21.26
CA GLY A 798 -41.17 -1.58 -20.65
C GLY A 798 -42.01 -0.47 -21.31
N PRO A 799 -43.26 -0.24 -20.83
CA PRO A 799 -44.16 0.78 -21.36
C PRO A 799 -43.60 2.21 -21.32
N ASN A 800 -42.67 2.48 -20.40
CA ASN A 800 -41.97 3.75 -20.22
C ASN A 800 -40.46 3.62 -20.50
N GLY A 801 -40.03 2.51 -21.13
CA GLY A 801 -38.62 2.19 -21.32
C GLY A 801 -37.93 3.01 -22.42
N LEU A 802 -36.63 3.21 -22.30
CA LEU A 802 -35.82 4.01 -23.24
C LEU A 802 -35.70 3.41 -24.65
N MET A 803 -35.95 2.10 -24.78
CA MET A 803 -36.09 1.36 -26.04
C MET A 803 -37.53 0.86 -26.24
N LYS A 804 -38.52 1.62 -25.73
CA LYS A 804 -39.91 1.51 -26.15
C LYS A 804 -39.96 1.74 -27.65
N LEU A 805 -40.29 0.69 -28.37
CA LEU A 805 -40.58 0.77 -29.79
C LEU A 805 -42.02 1.22 -29.96
N GLU A 806 -42.23 2.20 -30.83
CA GLU A 806 -43.56 2.48 -31.36
C GLU A 806 -44.05 1.25 -32.16
N HIS A 807 -45.37 1.07 -32.22
CA HIS A 807 -45.96 -0.11 -32.86
C HIS A 807 -45.55 -0.20 -34.34
N GLY A 808 -44.94 -1.32 -34.74
CA GLY A 808 -44.51 -1.55 -36.12
C GLY A 808 -43.00 -1.44 -36.38
N PHE A 809 -42.14 -1.38 -35.35
CA PHE A 809 -40.70 -1.62 -35.56
C PHE A 809 -40.47 -3.00 -36.18
N ASP A 810 -40.13 -2.99 -37.46
CA ASP A 810 -39.63 -4.13 -38.20
C ASP A 810 -38.15 -4.34 -37.84
N PRO A 811 -37.74 -5.47 -37.23
CA PRO A 811 -36.34 -5.78 -36.95
C PRO A 811 -35.44 -5.75 -38.19
N ASN A 812 -36.02 -5.81 -39.39
CA ASN A 812 -35.30 -5.70 -40.65
C ASN A 812 -34.88 -4.26 -41.01
N LYS A 813 -35.57 -3.24 -40.48
CA LYS A 813 -35.41 -1.82 -40.84
C LYS A 813 -34.78 -0.98 -39.72
N VAL A 814 -33.66 -1.44 -39.19
CA VAL A 814 -32.85 -0.65 -38.24
C VAL A 814 -32.19 0.51 -38.97
N SER A 815 -32.83 1.68 -38.97
CA SER A 815 -32.31 2.89 -39.63
C SER A 815 -31.08 3.47 -38.91
N GLU A 816 -30.29 4.26 -39.64
CA GLU A 816 -29.17 5.02 -39.07
C GLU A 816 -29.66 6.05 -38.03
N GLU A 817 -30.83 6.64 -38.27
CA GLU A 817 -31.56 7.46 -37.30
C GLU A 817 -31.85 6.69 -36.00
N TYR A 818 -32.36 5.46 -36.06
CA TYR A 818 -32.59 4.64 -34.87
C TYR A 818 -31.26 4.31 -34.15
N PHE A 819 -30.20 3.99 -34.89
CA PHE A 819 -28.87 3.76 -34.29
C PHE A 819 -28.37 5.01 -33.55
N ASN A 820 -28.50 6.20 -34.15
CA ASN A 820 -28.11 7.48 -33.56
C ASN A 820 -29.01 7.91 -32.39
N LYS A 821 -30.32 7.59 -32.43
CA LYS A 821 -31.26 7.78 -31.30
C LYS A 821 -30.86 6.89 -30.11
N ILE A 822 -30.58 5.61 -30.34
CA ILE A 822 -30.11 4.70 -29.29
C ILE A 822 -28.73 5.10 -28.74
N LYS A 823 -27.82 5.60 -29.60
CA LYS A 823 -26.51 6.11 -29.20
C LYS A 823 -26.61 7.36 -28.32
N SER A 824 -27.34 8.38 -28.77
CA SER A 824 -27.55 9.63 -28.00
C SER A 824 -28.23 9.36 -26.65
N ILE A 825 -29.20 8.45 -26.59
CA ILE A 825 -29.79 7.97 -25.33
C ILE A 825 -28.73 7.31 -24.43
N ALA A 826 -27.87 6.43 -24.98
CA ALA A 826 -26.82 5.76 -24.20
C ALA A 826 -25.76 6.75 -23.66
N ASP A 827 -25.37 7.74 -24.46
CA ASP A 827 -24.41 8.78 -24.06
C ASP A 827 -25.02 9.75 -23.03
N THR A 828 -26.29 10.14 -23.19
CA THR A 828 -27.03 10.96 -22.21
C THR A 828 -27.16 10.23 -20.86
N ASN A 829 -27.52 8.94 -20.87
CA ASN A 829 -27.58 8.12 -19.65
C ASN A 829 -26.22 7.92 -18.97
N ARG A 830 -25.12 8.05 -19.72
CA ARG A 830 -23.77 8.05 -19.14
C ARG A 830 -23.53 9.36 -18.39
N GLN A 831 -23.75 10.49 -19.06
CA GLN A 831 -23.60 11.83 -18.48
C GLN A 831 -24.48 12.04 -17.24
N SER A 832 -25.77 11.68 -17.29
CA SER A 832 -26.69 11.82 -16.14
C SER A 832 -26.44 10.84 -14.99
N SER A 833 -25.56 9.84 -15.19
CA SER A 833 -25.13 8.93 -14.11
C SER A 833 -23.94 9.45 -13.31
N GLU A 834 -23.43 10.63 -13.65
CA GLU A 834 -22.29 11.31 -13.03
C GLU A 834 -22.74 12.66 -12.43
N THR A 835 -22.26 12.97 -11.24
CA THR A 835 -22.52 14.24 -10.54
C THR A 835 -21.48 15.29 -10.90
N ASP A 836 -21.72 16.56 -10.57
CA ASP A 836 -20.69 17.60 -10.65
C ASP A 836 -19.70 17.59 -9.47
N VAL A 837 -19.95 16.75 -8.45
CA VAL A 837 -18.99 16.47 -7.39
C VAL A 837 -17.86 15.62 -7.96
N ARG A 838 -16.62 16.05 -7.75
CA ARG A 838 -15.40 15.36 -8.17
C ARG A 838 -14.71 14.70 -6.98
N CYS A 839 -13.86 13.72 -7.27
CA CYS A 839 -13.03 13.06 -6.27
C CYS A 839 -11.78 13.90 -5.94
N ASP A 840 -11.60 14.29 -4.68
CA ASP A 840 -10.43 15.06 -4.21
C ASP A 840 -9.07 14.41 -4.58
N THR A 841 -9.02 13.08 -4.65
CA THR A 841 -7.81 12.29 -4.94
C THR A 841 -7.43 12.22 -6.42
N CYS A 842 -8.37 12.36 -7.36
CA CYS A 842 -8.11 12.13 -8.80
C CYS A 842 -9.04 12.85 -9.79
N ASP A 843 -9.76 13.89 -9.35
CA ASP A 843 -10.58 14.82 -10.14
C ASP A 843 -11.75 14.22 -10.96
N SER A 844 -11.94 12.89 -10.94
CA SER A 844 -13.03 12.21 -11.63
C SER A 844 -14.40 12.53 -11.02
N LYS A 845 -15.42 12.76 -11.86
CA LYS A 845 -16.82 12.90 -11.43
C LYS A 845 -17.30 11.66 -10.67
N LEU A 846 -17.95 11.86 -9.53
CA LEU A 846 -18.54 10.80 -8.71
C LEU A 846 -19.90 10.37 -9.27
N TYR A 847 -20.25 9.09 -9.15
CA TYR A 847 -21.53 8.58 -9.68
C TYR A 847 -22.73 8.98 -8.83
N THR A 848 -23.82 9.37 -9.49
CA THR A 848 -25.10 9.69 -8.85
C THR A 848 -25.67 8.44 -8.15
N PRO A 849 -26.07 8.51 -6.86
CA PRO A 849 -26.72 7.38 -6.18
C PRO A 849 -27.97 6.93 -6.93
N LEU A 850 -28.08 5.63 -7.21
CA LEU A 850 -29.24 5.08 -7.92
C LEU A 850 -30.43 4.90 -6.98
N VAL A 851 -31.60 5.37 -7.41
CA VAL A 851 -32.88 5.19 -6.70
C VAL A 851 -33.29 3.70 -6.68
N LYS A 852 -33.75 3.22 -5.54
CA LYS A 852 -33.98 1.78 -5.25
C LYS A 852 -35.04 1.16 -6.16
N GLU A 853 -36.08 1.92 -6.46
CA GLU A 853 -37.22 1.53 -7.28
C GLU A 853 -36.80 1.21 -8.73
N ASN A 854 -35.82 1.96 -9.25
CA ASN A 854 -35.24 1.75 -10.59
C ASN A 854 -34.26 0.57 -10.66
N MET A 855 -34.02 -0.10 -9.53
CA MET A 855 -33.05 -1.20 -9.40
C MET A 855 -33.73 -2.57 -9.20
N VAL A 856 -35.07 -2.62 -9.26
CA VAL A 856 -35.87 -3.86 -9.26
C VAL A 856 -36.56 -4.02 -10.62
N MET A 857 -36.50 -5.23 -11.19
CA MET A 857 -37.24 -5.60 -12.41
C MET A 857 -38.03 -6.88 -12.17
N TYR A 858 -39.27 -6.95 -12.67
CA TYR A 858 -40.15 -8.11 -12.51
C TYR A 858 -39.81 -9.24 -13.50
N LEU A 859 -38.57 -9.73 -13.39
CA LEU A 859 -38.04 -10.91 -14.06
C LEU A 859 -37.20 -11.73 -13.08
N HIS A 860 -37.55 -13.00 -12.91
CA HIS A 860 -36.94 -13.92 -11.95
C HIS A 860 -36.57 -15.24 -12.61
N ALA A 861 -35.32 -15.70 -12.45
CA ALA A 861 -34.90 -17.05 -12.81
C ALA A 861 -35.44 -18.03 -11.74
N PHE A 862 -36.63 -18.57 -11.96
CA PHE A 862 -37.41 -19.30 -10.95
C PHE A 862 -36.92 -20.75 -10.74
N LYS A 863 -36.59 -21.47 -11.82
CA LYS A 863 -36.21 -22.89 -11.75
C LYS A 863 -35.24 -23.29 -12.84
N TYR A 864 -34.13 -23.93 -12.49
CA TYR A 864 -33.26 -24.65 -13.41
C TYR A 864 -33.32 -26.16 -13.13
N ARG A 865 -33.36 -26.98 -14.19
CA ARG A 865 -33.43 -28.45 -14.13
C ARG A 865 -32.48 -29.06 -15.15
N LEU A 866 -31.67 -30.04 -14.73
CA LEU A 866 -30.93 -30.93 -15.62
C LEU A 866 -31.66 -32.27 -15.70
N GLY A 867 -32.00 -32.74 -16.91
CA GLY A 867 -32.61 -34.06 -17.11
C GLY A 867 -33.95 -34.29 -16.40
N GLU A 868 -34.38 -35.56 -16.32
CA GLU A 868 -35.65 -35.95 -15.69
C GLU A 868 -35.53 -37.06 -14.61
N VAL A 869 -34.45 -37.85 -14.62
CA VAL A 869 -34.27 -39.00 -13.69
C VAL A 869 -33.07 -38.79 -12.76
N ASP A 870 -31.85 -38.64 -13.31
CA ASP A 870 -30.58 -38.60 -12.53
C ASP A 870 -29.93 -37.20 -12.46
N GLY A 871 -30.71 -36.12 -12.54
CA GLY A 871 -30.20 -34.75 -12.65
C GLY A 871 -30.72 -33.77 -11.59
N TRP A 872 -29.97 -32.70 -11.38
CA TRP A 872 -30.24 -31.71 -10.33
C TRP A 872 -31.39 -30.76 -10.70
N VAL A 873 -32.11 -30.31 -9.67
CA VAL A 873 -33.19 -29.31 -9.77
C VAL A 873 -32.97 -28.24 -8.70
N TYR A 874 -32.86 -26.99 -9.11
CA TYR A 874 -32.78 -25.83 -8.22
C TYR A 874 -33.93 -24.87 -8.52
N GLN A 875 -34.72 -24.54 -7.49
CA GLN A 875 -35.92 -23.73 -7.60
C GLN A 875 -35.97 -22.74 -6.43
N THR A 876 -36.44 -21.51 -6.68
CA THR A 876 -36.66 -20.50 -5.64
C THR A 876 -38.07 -20.56 -5.07
N SER A 877 -38.27 -19.86 -3.96
CA SER A 877 -39.53 -19.23 -3.59
C SER A 877 -40.14 -18.43 -4.76
N TRP A 878 -41.46 -18.20 -4.71
CA TRP A 878 -42.11 -17.27 -5.64
C TRP A 878 -41.75 -15.82 -5.27
N PRO A 879 -41.39 -14.96 -6.24
CA PRO A 879 -41.02 -13.57 -5.93
C PRO A 879 -42.26 -12.77 -5.52
N LYS A 880 -42.20 -12.04 -4.41
CA LYS A 880 -43.33 -11.27 -3.82
C LYS A 880 -44.10 -10.39 -4.82
N TRP A 881 -43.45 -9.86 -5.85
CA TRP A 881 -44.12 -9.06 -6.88
C TRP A 881 -45.06 -9.84 -7.81
N SER A 882 -45.04 -11.18 -7.75
CA SER A 882 -45.95 -12.07 -8.51
C SER A 882 -47.28 -12.32 -7.79
N GLU A 883 -47.40 -11.88 -6.54
CA GLU A 883 -48.67 -11.76 -5.82
C GLU A 883 -49.43 -10.55 -6.38
N ILE A 884 -50.14 -10.78 -7.49
CA ILE A 884 -51.11 -9.86 -8.12
C ILE A 884 -52.51 -10.45 -8.09
#